data_AF-A0A7R8L603-F1
#
_entry.id   AF-A0A7R8L603-F1
#
_cell.length_a   1.000
_cell.length_b   1.000
_cell.length_c   1.000
_cell.angle_alpha   90.00
_cell.angle_beta   90.00
_cell.angle_gamma   90.00
#
_symmetry.space_group_name_H-M   'P 1'
#
loop_
_entity.id
_entity.type
_entity.pdbx_description
1 polymer ?
#
loop_
_entity_poly.entity_id
_entity_poly.type
_entity_poly.pdbx_seq_one_letter_code
_entity_poly.pdbx_strand_id
1 'polypeptide(L)'
;MIRSHGMPVSGKCFPSRGKGLRRLRLAVVAGAACLAAAVSARARPPEGAPEGAFLPTGVRIDLSPIPGLRLDPLYLAKGKTKVPVSGSFAMAASPAGGALAVVSSGYNLWFGFDGKPVPELSHESVFVFDISQGAPKPVAVLPLPNSFCGIDWNPDGKEFYVSGGGEDRIYAFARKGDTWAPSRPPIALGHEKGNGIETKPVAAGLRVDPEGKLLLVANYANDSVSLVRLTDGKKVAELDLRPGKIDPKDRGLPGGEYPMDVAWVGKGKAYVASLRDREIVVVGMEAETLRCLGRIPLQGQPNRIAVDRDRRRAYVTEDNSDRIAVIETEADRLLEAIPSVSEPGSGRPGKSRKGASPNNLWLDPSGRLLYVTNGGMNCVSVIELGPKARGVAGEVPEDGAEASSRVVALIPTGWYPTAVACDGRGSRLYVATGKSVTGPNDRGFGRPLPPPEELVKVWRSKNEYILQKTAGTLQSFPRPDPADYARLTETVWRNNRRIGAAAGDKAILQMLRRRIHHILYVIKENRGYDQLFGDLRRGDGDPDLAILAPYCPNERRLAERFVLLDHFFCSGEVSGDGWNWSTEARATDIIEKTVPLHYAHRGPTYDFEGDNRNIAVGIGTMAQRKEADPGLPDDPDLLPGTRSVAAPDGSEGEVGLGYLWDAALRKGITVRNYGFFGDLTRYHLPKEDPAFLPLSRHPFAERMIQFFPANPTLAKVSDLYYRGFDMKYADYWRYKEWEREFDDYARKGNLPALELIRLPHDHFGSFREAADKVDTVEAQMADNDYAVGLLVEKVARSRYKDDTLIFVIEDDAQAAADHVDAHRSIALVAGPFVKQGAVIRRRFTTVSVLKTIEEILGFGPLCFYDEGAEPMTDLFDPAASSWSYRAVVPAALLQTDLPVGGKKGAGAGARHDSAFWEKLLGGQDFSDADRLDSEQFNRALRFGLSGRRSSRPTFREAGE
;
A
#
# COMPACT_ATOMS: atom_id res chain seq x y z
N MET A 1 59.53 44.82 -33.23
CA MET A 1 59.29 45.72 -34.38
C MET A 1 57.87 46.26 -34.27
N ILE A 2 57.60 47.51 -34.69
CA ILE A 2 56.24 48.11 -34.92
C ILE A 2 55.32 48.07 -33.66
N ARG A 3 55.15 49.17 -32.90
CA ARG A 3 54.12 50.23 -33.07
C ARG A 3 52.66 49.70 -33.12
N SER A 4 51.66 50.29 -32.45
CA SER A 4 51.62 51.46 -31.55
C SER A 4 50.25 51.64 -30.88
N HIS A 5 50.24 52.11 -29.63
CA HIS A 5 49.12 52.73 -28.87
C HIS A 5 47.93 51.81 -28.47
N GLY A 6 47.27 52.01 -27.32
CA GLY A 6 47.53 52.98 -26.25
C GLY A 6 46.85 52.66 -24.89
N MET A 7 47.53 53.08 -23.82
CA MET A 7 47.06 53.24 -22.42
C MET A 7 46.89 54.76 -22.14
N PRO A 8 46.60 55.29 -20.91
CA PRO A 8 46.42 54.69 -19.57
C PRO A 8 44.91 54.66 -19.17
N VAL A 9 44.35 54.82 -17.94
CA VAL A 9 44.69 55.29 -16.57
C VAL A 9 43.71 54.57 -15.60
N SER A 10 43.99 54.11 -14.37
CA SER A 10 45.18 53.85 -13.52
C SER A 10 44.90 52.55 -12.70
N GLY A 11 45.59 52.08 -11.65
CA GLY A 11 46.71 52.57 -10.82
C GLY A 11 46.24 53.25 -9.51
N LYS A 12 46.86 53.06 -8.33
CA LYS A 12 48.09 52.32 -7.91
C LYS A 12 47.84 51.74 -6.49
N CYS A 13 48.32 50.56 -6.05
CA CYS A 13 49.69 50.02 -5.89
C CYS A 13 50.51 50.56 -4.68
N PHE A 14 50.70 49.69 -3.67
CA PHE A 14 51.76 49.68 -2.60
C PHE A 14 51.80 50.83 -1.57
N PRO A 15 52.56 50.73 -0.42
CA PRO A 15 53.41 49.65 0.10
C PRO A 15 53.11 49.22 1.57
N SER A 16 54.03 48.46 2.18
CA SER A 16 53.95 47.85 3.52
C SER A 16 54.61 48.64 4.67
N ARG A 17 54.04 48.51 5.88
CA ARG A 17 54.68 48.51 7.22
C ARG A 17 55.68 49.64 7.60
N GLY A 18 55.27 50.50 8.55
CA GLY A 18 56.14 51.30 9.42
C GLY A 18 55.67 51.20 10.89
N LYS A 19 56.58 51.39 11.88
CA LYS A 19 56.28 51.21 13.32
C LYS A 19 56.14 52.55 14.06
N GLY A 20 55.20 52.62 15.01
CA GLY A 20 55.04 53.71 16.00
C GLY A 20 54.38 53.16 17.27
N LEU A 21 54.67 53.71 18.46
CA LEU A 21 54.45 53.02 19.74
C LEU A 21 53.38 53.65 20.64
N ARG A 22 52.61 52.76 21.30
CA ARG A 22 51.91 52.84 22.61
C ARG A 22 50.38 53.09 22.68
N ARG A 23 49.75 52.08 23.31
CA ARG A 23 48.44 52.03 24.00
C ARG A 23 47.18 51.94 23.13
N LEU A 24 46.20 51.22 23.68
CA LEU A 24 44.96 50.68 23.08
C LEU A 24 45.14 49.61 21.97
N ARG A 25 44.12 48.74 21.89
CA ARG A 25 43.81 47.72 20.86
C ARG A 25 44.79 46.55 20.61
N LEU A 26 44.35 45.37 21.09
CA LEU A 26 43.98 44.16 20.33
C LEU A 26 44.94 43.46 19.32
N ALA A 27 44.80 42.13 19.32
CA ALA A 27 44.80 41.23 18.15
C ALA A 27 46.14 40.86 17.46
N VAL A 28 46.87 39.93 18.08
CA VAL A 28 47.26 38.68 17.40
C VAL A 28 46.92 37.52 18.34
N VAL A 29 46.04 36.60 17.90
CA VAL A 29 45.78 35.21 18.36
C VAL A 29 44.38 34.75 17.92
N ALA A 30 43.34 35.58 18.09
CA ALA A 30 41.93 35.22 17.84
C ALA A 30 41.43 35.48 16.40
N GLY A 31 42.32 35.56 15.41
CA GLY A 31 42.04 36.13 14.08
C GLY A 31 41.36 35.23 13.04
N ALA A 32 41.15 33.94 13.33
CA ALA A 32 40.66 32.95 12.36
C ALA A 32 39.28 32.34 12.71
N ALA A 33 38.65 32.75 13.81
CA ALA A 33 37.51 32.05 14.41
C ALA A 33 36.13 32.69 14.14
N CYS A 34 36.05 33.90 13.59
CA CYS A 34 34.81 34.71 13.60
C CYS A 34 34.19 35.00 12.22
N LEU A 35 34.56 34.26 11.18
CA LEU A 35 33.87 34.27 9.87
C LEU A 35 33.31 32.89 9.46
N ALA A 36 33.51 31.86 10.30
CA ALA A 36 32.81 30.57 10.22
C ALA A 36 31.49 30.56 11.03
N ALA A 37 31.18 31.65 11.75
CA ALA A 37 30.01 31.78 12.63
C ALA A 37 28.83 32.55 11.97
N ALA A 38 28.77 32.53 10.64
CA ALA A 38 27.60 32.96 9.85
C ALA A 38 27.08 31.83 8.95
N VAL A 39 27.40 30.57 9.29
CA VAL A 39 26.61 29.43 8.83
C VAL A 39 25.19 29.66 9.31
N SER A 40 24.25 29.76 8.37
CA SER A 40 22.83 29.88 8.70
C SER A 40 22.44 28.72 9.60
N ALA A 41 21.65 29.00 10.64
CA ALA A 41 21.02 27.96 11.44
C ALA A 41 19.98 27.25 10.56
N ARG A 42 20.44 26.32 9.71
CA ARG A 42 19.59 25.29 9.11
C ARG A 42 18.86 24.64 10.28
N ALA A 43 17.56 24.87 10.37
CA ALA A 43 16.71 24.07 11.23
C ALA A 43 16.99 22.60 10.89
N ARG A 44 17.00 21.72 11.90
CA ARG A 44 16.87 20.30 11.62
C ARG A 44 15.61 20.12 10.76
N PRO A 45 15.63 19.29 9.70
CA PRO A 45 14.39 18.92 9.05
C PRO A 45 13.43 18.34 10.11
N PRO A 46 12.12 18.59 10.00
CA PRO A 46 11.15 18.02 10.92
C PRO A 46 11.23 16.48 10.88
N GLU A 47 10.89 15.85 12.01
CA GLU A 47 10.64 14.42 12.04
C GLU A 47 9.58 14.06 10.98
N GLY A 48 9.90 13.11 10.10
CA GLY A 48 9.03 12.67 8.99
C GLY A 48 9.58 12.80 7.58
N ALA A 49 10.67 13.56 7.34
CA ALA A 49 11.27 13.68 5.99
C ALA A 49 12.80 13.79 6.00
N PRO A 50 13.55 12.69 5.76
CA PRO A 50 14.98 12.75 5.47
C PRO A 50 15.19 13.10 3.99
N GLU A 51 15.86 14.22 3.71
CA GLU A 51 16.15 14.69 2.34
C GLU A 51 16.85 13.59 1.50
N GLY A 52 16.18 13.11 0.45
CA GLY A 52 16.73 12.11 -0.47
C GLY A 52 16.69 10.66 0.03
N ALA A 53 15.95 10.34 1.09
CA ALA A 53 15.72 8.96 1.53
C ALA A 53 15.04 8.10 0.45
N PHE A 54 15.24 6.78 0.56
CA PHE A 54 14.53 5.77 -0.21
C PHE A 54 13.33 5.23 0.59
N LEU A 55 12.21 5.00 -0.09
CA LEU A 55 11.02 4.35 0.47
C LEU A 55 11.15 2.82 0.47
N PRO A 56 10.28 2.09 1.19
CA PRO A 56 10.13 0.62 1.08
C PRO A 56 9.81 0.14 -0.34
N THR A 57 9.19 1.00 -1.17
CA THR A 57 8.93 0.77 -2.60
C THR A 57 10.16 0.94 -3.50
N GLY A 58 11.22 1.57 -3.02
CA GLY A 58 12.47 1.81 -3.76
C GLY A 58 12.56 3.16 -4.49
N VAL A 59 11.47 3.94 -4.56
CA VAL A 59 11.52 5.35 -5.02
C VAL A 59 12.11 6.26 -3.92
N ARG A 60 12.40 7.52 -4.27
CA ARG A 60 13.03 8.51 -3.39
C ARG A 60 12.15 9.74 -3.18
N ILE A 61 12.38 10.46 -2.08
CA ILE A 61 11.75 11.76 -1.83
C ILE A 61 12.81 12.87 -1.72
N ASP A 62 12.88 13.71 -2.74
CA ASP A 62 13.54 15.03 -2.69
C ASP A 62 12.50 16.14 -2.90
N LEU A 63 12.39 17.02 -1.89
CA LEU A 63 11.52 18.19 -1.86
C LEU A 63 12.29 19.51 -1.80
N SER A 64 13.63 19.44 -1.70
CA SER A 64 14.50 20.63 -1.67
C SER A 64 14.34 21.56 -2.89
N PRO A 65 13.85 21.10 -4.07
CA PRO A 65 13.57 21.98 -5.20
C PRO A 65 12.37 22.93 -5.03
N ILE A 66 11.45 22.71 -4.08
CA ILE A 66 10.18 23.46 -3.97
C ILE A 66 10.42 24.82 -3.26
N PRO A 67 10.23 25.97 -3.93
CA PRO A 67 10.43 27.27 -3.30
C PRO A 67 9.43 27.52 -2.17
N GLY A 68 9.89 27.99 -1.00
CA GLY A 68 9.02 28.39 0.11
C GLY A 68 8.18 27.25 0.73
N LEU A 69 8.61 26.00 0.58
CA LEU A 69 7.99 24.82 1.18
C LEU A 69 7.95 24.90 2.71
N ARG A 70 6.81 24.50 3.26
CA ARG A 70 6.63 24.12 4.66
C ARG A 70 5.97 22.75 4.72
N LEU A 71 6.42 21.91 5.65
CA LEU A 71 5.81 20.62 5.99
C LEU A 71 5.25 20.72 7.42
N ASP A 72 3.97 20.43 7.58
CA ASP A 72 3.25 20.38 8.86
C ASP A 72 2.74 18.94 9.09
N PRO A 73 3.49 18.09 9.83
CA PRO A 73 3.04 16.74 10.17
C PRO A 73 1.77 16.74 11.04
N LEU A 74 0.88 15.78 10.79
CA LEU A 74 -0.38 15.65 11.52
C LEU A 74 -0.20 14.75 12.76
N TYR A 75 -0.49 15.32 13.94
CA TYR A 75 -0.31 14.66 15.23
C TYR A 75 -1.47 14.98 16.19
N LEU A 76 -1.93 13.98 16.93
CA LEU A 76 -2.68 14.20 18.19
C LEU A 76 -1.70 14.53 19.32
N ALA A 77 -2.11 15.37 20.26
CA ALA A 77 -1.28 15.80 21.38
C ALA A 77 -1.88 15.35 22.73
N LYS A 78 -1.18 14.46 23.45
CA LYS A 78 -1.56 14.03 24.80
C LYS A 78 -0.45 14.36 25.80
N GLY A 79 -0.59 15.51 26.46
CA GLY A 79 0.43 16.06 27.35
C GLY A 79 1.69 16.47 26.60
N LYS A 80 2.78 15.71 26.74
CA LYS A 80 4.02 15.89 25.97
C LYS A 80 4.15 14.93 24.78
N THR A 81 3.29 13.91 24.70
CA THR A 81 3.33 12.91 23.63
C THR A 81 2.63 13.44 22.39
N LYS A 82 3.28 13.26 21.23
CA LYS A 82 2.65 13.37 19.91
C LYS A 82 2.36 11.96 19.39
N VAL A 83 1.15 11.73 18.91
CA VAL A 83 0.73 10.46 18.29
C VAL A 83 0.49 10.72 16.80
N PRO A 84 1.16 10.02 15.88
CA PRO A 84 1.00 10.22 14.44
C PRO A 84 -0.44 9.94 14.00
N VAL A 85 -0.87 10.62 12.94
CA VAL A 85 -2.18 10.39 12.31
C VAL A 85 -1.98 10.16 10.82
N SER A 86 -2.23 8.94 10.35
CA SER A 86 -2.08 8.52 8.94
C SER A 86 -3.34 8.79 8.11
N GLY A 87 -3.21 8.61 6.78
CA GLY A 87 -4.35 8.53 5.86
C GLY A 87 -5.08 9.85 5.62
N SER A 88 -4.38 10.92 5.25
CA SER A 88 -5.00 12.25 5.02
C SER A 88 -5.79 12.32 3.69
N PHE A 89 -6.84 11.50 3.55
CA PHE A 89 -7.45 11.17 2.26
C PHE A 89 -8.38 12.21 1.67
N ALA A 90 -8.82 13.22 2.42
CA ALA A 90 -9.68 14.26 1.90
C ALA A 90 -9.41 15.64 2.51
N MET A 91 -9.66 16.69 1.73
CA MET A 91 -9.42 18.07 2.12
C MET A 91 -10.40 18.99 1.41
N ALA A 92 -10.85 20.05 2.08
CA ALA A 92 -11.67 21.11 1.48
C ALA A 92 -11.35 22.48 2.08
N ALA A 93 -11.08 23.47 1.21
CA ALA A 93 -11.01 24.87 1.57
C ALA A 93 -12.43 25.47 1.68
N SER A 94 -12.64 26.41 2.60
CA SER A 94 -13.94 27.07 2.75
C SER A 94 -14.25 28.01 1.59
N PRO A 95 -15.54 28.30 1.26
CA PRO A 95 -15.90 29.16 0.13
C PRO A 95 -15.30 30.58 0.17
N ALA A 96 -14.97 31.08 1.37
CA ALA A 96 -14.31 32.38 1.56
C ALA A 96 -12.77 32.31 1.45
N GLY A 97 -12.18 31.14 1.20
CA GLY A 97 -10.74 30.92 1.05
C GLY A 97 -9.90 31.14 2.33
N GLY A 98 -10.55 31.24 3.50
CA GLY A 98 -9.90 31.60 4.77
C GLY A 98 -9.65 30.43 5.72
N ALA A 99 -10.29 29.28 5.51
CA ALA A 99 -10.10 28.07 6.31
C ALA A 99 -9.89 26.84 5.42
N LEU A 100 -9.17 25.85 5.95
CA LEU A 100 -8.87 24.58 5.29
C LEU A 100 -9.13 23.45 6.28
N ALA A 101 -9.91 22.45 5.88
CA ALA A 101 -10.18 21.25 6.68
C ALA A 101 -9.55 20.03 6.00
N VAL A 102 -8.79 19.22 6.75
CA VAL A 102 -8.14 17.98 6.30
C VAL A 102 -8.66 16.81 7.14
N VAL A 103 -9.13 15.75 6.50
CA VAL A 103 -9.69 14.55 7.14
C VAL A 103 -8.63 13.44 7.15
N SER A 104 -8.33 12.88 8.32
CA SER A 104 -7.63 11.59 8.42
C SER A 104 -8.60 10.43 8.22
N SER A 105 -8.12 9.31 7.74
CA SER A 105 -8.83 8.04 7.49
C SER A 105 -7.77 6.94 7.44
N GLY A 106 -7.09 6.71 8.56
CA GLY A 106 -5.90 5.88 8.66
C GLY A 106 -6.09 4.70 9.61
N TYR A 107 -4.99 4.07 10.00
CA TYR A 107 -5.04 3.01 11.00
C TYR A 107 -5.41 3.60 12.37
N ASN A 108 -4.69 4.65 12.80
CA ASN A 108 -5.09 5.56 13.88
C ASN A 108 -5.74 4.85 15.10
N LEU A 109 -5.15 3.73 15.53
CA LEU A 109 -5.44 3.01 16.77
C LEU A 109 -4.19 3.07 17.65
N TRP A 110 -4.33 3.59 18.86
CA TRP A 110 -3.23 3.76 19.80
C TRP A 110 -3.53 3.05 21.12
N PHE A 111 -2.84 1.94 21.38
CA PHE A 111 -3.09 1.06 22.51
C PHE A 111 -2.46 1.59 23.81
N GLY A 112 -3.17 1.37 24.91
CA GLY A 112 -2.74 1.72 26.27
C GLY A 112 -1.86 0.64 26.89
N PHE A 113 -1.37 0.89 28.11
CA PHE A 113 -0.62 -0.12 28.87
C PHE A 113 -1.42 -1.42 29.08
N ASP A 114 -2.74 -1.31 29.24
CA ASP A 114 -3.67 -2.44 29.31
C ASP A 114 -3.95 -3.14 27.96
N GLY A 115 -3.49 -2.57 26.84
CA GLY A 115 -3.71 -3.09 25.48
C GLY A 115 -5.13 -2.96 24.98
N LYS A 116 -5.86 -1.95 25.44
CA LYS A 116 -7.08 -1.51 24.76
C LYS A 116 -6.75 -0.24 23.96
N PRO A 117 -7.42 -0.01 22.82
CA PRO A 117 -7.34 1.29 22.15
C PRO A 117 -7.70 2.41 23.12
N VAL A 118 -6.81 3.39 23.28
CA VAL A 118 -7.03 4.58 24.11
C VAL A 118 -8.06 5.46 23.39
N PRO A 119 -9.28 5.67 23.91
CA PRO A 119 -10.35 6.30 23.15
C PRO A 119 -10.02 7.71 22.66
N GLU A 120 -9.32 8.51 23.48
CA GLU A 120 -8.89 9.88 23.11
C GLU A 120 -7.66 9.94 22.17
N LEU A 121 -7.24 8.81 21.61
CA LEU A 121 -6.15 8.69 20.63
C LEU A 121 -6.46 7.71 19.47
N SER A 122 -7.52 6.91 19.59
CA SER A 122 -7.84 5.79 18.67
C SER A 122 -9.02 6.13 17.77
N HIS A 123 -8.99 7.33 17.20
CA HIS A 123 -10.11 7.95 16.49
C HIS A 123 -9.62 8.70 15.25
N GLU A 124 -10.51 8.91 14.29
CA GLU A 124 -10.23 9.77 13.13
C GLU A 124 -10.40 11.26 13.48
N SER A 125 -9.88 12.15 12.65
CA SER A 125 -9.77 13.57 12.96
C SER A 125 -9.96 14.47 11.76
N VAL A 126 -10.60 15.62 11.99
CA VAL A 126 -10.50 16.77 11.07
C VAL A 126 -9.55 17.80 11.65
N PHE A 127 -8.44 18.04 10.96
CA PHE A 127 -7.53 19.13 11.25
C PHE A 127 -8.01 20.39 10.52
N VAL A 128 -8.34 21.44 11.28
CA VAL A 128 -8.80 22.72 10.72
C VAL A 128 -7.69 23.75 10.86
N PHE A 129 -7.34 24.39 9.74
CA PHE A 129 -6.33 25.42 9.64
C PHE A 129 -6.95 26.76 9.21
N ASP A 130 -6.49 27.85 9.81
CA ASP A 130 -6.61 29.19 9.24
C ASP A 130 -5.57 29.31 8.11
N ILE A 131 -6.04 29.69 6.92
CA ILE A 131 -5.24 29.94 5.71
C ILE A 131 -5.43 31.35 5.16
N SER A 132 -6.08 32.25 5.92
CA SER A 132 -6.34 33.65 5.50
C SER A 132 -5.08 34.44 5.19
N GLN A 133 -3.95 34.08 5.81
CA GLN A 133 -2.61 34.64 5.56
C GLN A 133 -1.73 33.73 4.69
N GLY A 134 -2.32 32.70 4.05
CA GLY A 134 -1.67 31.73 3.17
C GLY A 134 -0.77 30.70 3.86
N ALA A 135 -0.06 31.05 4.94
CA ALA A 135 0.64 30.07 5.75
C ALA A 135 -0.37 29.33 6.67
N PRO A 136 -0.49 27.99 6.61
CA PRO A 136 -1.49 27.27 7.39
C PRO A 136 -1.18 27.39 8.88
N LYS A 137 -2.18 27.71 9.68
CA LYS A 137 -2.10 27.77 11.14
C LYS A 137 -3.17 26.85 11.73
N PRO A 138 -2.83 25.75 12.44
CA PRO A 138 -3.84 24.89 13.04
C PRO A 138 -4.66 25.68 14.07
N VAL A 139 -5.99 25.55 14.00
CA VAL A 139 -6.96 26.20 14.90
C VAL A 139 -7.90 25.21 15.58
N ALA A 140 -8.07 24.00 15.05
CA ALA A 140 -8.76 22.91 15.74
C ALA A 140 -8.29 21.53 15.25
N VAL A 141 -8.47 20.52 16.11
CA VAL A 141 -8.50 19.10 15.74
C VAL A 141 -9.82 18.55 16.28
N LEU A 142 -10.64 17.97 15.40
CA LEU A 142 -12.01 17.60 15.70
C LEU A 142 -12.16 16.07 15.60
N PRO A 143 -12.41 15.36 16.72
CA PRO A 143 -12.45 13.90 16.72
C PRO A 143 -13.71 13.36 16.01
N LEU A 144 -13.52 12.23 15.34
CA LEU A 144 -14.52 11.42 14.64
C LEU A 144 -14.32 9.96 15.06
N PRO A 145 -15.37 9.18 15.38
CA PRO A 145 -15.21 7.74 15.62
C PRO A 145 -14.58 7.01 14.42
N ASN A 146 -14.92 7.47 13.21
CA ASN A 146 -14.54 6.89 11.94
C ASN A 146 -14.75 7.90 10.80
N SER A 147 -14.20 7.65 9.61
CA SER A 147 -14.29 8.52 8.44
C SER A 147 -13.97 7.80 7.12
N PHE A 148 -14.13 8.51 6.01
CA PHE A 148 -13.56 8.14 4.71
C PHE A 148 -13.34 9.40 3.83
N CYS A 149 -13.35 9.28 2.51
CA CYS A 149 -12.96 10.32 1.55
C CYS A 149 -13.94 11.50 1.35
N GLY A 150 -15.05 11.57 2.09
CA GLY A 150 -16.07 12.60 1.96
C GLY A 150 -15.87 13.80 2.89
N ILE A 151 -15.63 14.98 2.30
CA ILE A 151 -15.75 16.28 2.95
C ILE A 151 -16.22 17.33 1.94
N ASP A 152 -17.13 18.21 2.37
CA ASP A 152 -17.57 19.38 1.62
C ASP A 152 -18.09 20.50 2.55
N TRP A 153 -18.04 21.75 2.10
CA TRP A 153 -18.57 22.91 2.83
C TRP A 153 -19.99 23.25 2.38
N ASN A 154 -20.82 23.75 3.28
CA ASN A 154 -22.02 24.47 2.86
C ASN A 154 -21.60 25.71 2.04
N PRO A 155 -22.25 26.04 0.91
CA PRO A 155 -21.96 27.23 0.12
C PRO A 155 -21.97 28.56 0.91
N ASP A 156 -22.67 28.61 2.05
CA ASP A 156 -22.68 29.79 2.94
C ASP A 156 -21.41 29.94 3.81
N GLY A 157 -20.53 28.93 3.82
CA GLY A 157 -19.25 28.90 4.53
C GLY A 157 -19.33 28.78 6.05
N LYS A 158 -20.50 28.56 6.65
CA LYS A 158 -20.68 28.50 8.12
C LYS A 158 -20.52 27.10 8.69
N GLU A 159 -20.82 26.07 7.90
CA GLU A 159 -20.82 24.66 8.28
C GLU A 159 -20.11 23.81 7.21
N PHE A 160 -19.47 22.73 7.61
CA PHE A 160 -18.96 21.69 6.70
C PHE A 160 -19.34 20.29 7.19
N TYR A 161 -19.39 19.34 6.25
CA TYR A 161 -19.88 17.97 6.46
C TYR A 161 -18.78 16.95 6.14
N VAL A 162 -18.77 15.82 6.86
CA VAL A 162 -17.73 14.78 6.75
C VAL A 162 -18.37 13.40 6.79
N SER A 163 -17.95 12.51 5.89
CA SER A 163 -18.39 11.12 5.81
C SER A 163 -17.80 10.29 6.95
N GLY A 164 -18.63 9.51 7.64
CA GLY A 164 -18.25 8.65 8.76
C GLY A 164 -17.67 7.29 8.39
N GLY A 165 -17.40 7.00 7.12
CA GLY A 165 -16.93 5.68 6.70
C GLY A 165 -17.87 4.57 7.14
N GLY A 166 -17.34 3.57 7.84
CA GLY A 166 -18.08 2.42 8.36
C GLY A 166 -19.14 2.71 9.45
N GLU A 167 -19.28 3.96 9.91
CA GLU A 167 -20.31 4.36 10.91
C GLU A 167 -21.68 4.69 10.30
N ASP A 168 -21.82 4.67 8.96
CA ASP A 168 -23.06 5.00 8.23
C ASP A 168 -23.67 6.37 8.60
N ARG A 169 -22.80 7.35 8.84
CA ARG A 169 -23.15 8.67 9.38
C ARG A 169 -22.48 9.81 8.62
N ILE A 170 -23.10 10.98 8.67
CA ILE A 170 -22.50 12.26 8.30
C ILE A 170 -22.34 13.12 9.56
N TYR A 171 -21.12 13.58 9.80
CA TYR A 171 -20.79 14.52 10.86
C TYR A 171 -20.77 15.94 10.29
N ALA A 172 -21.13 16.93 11.12
CA ALA A 172 -21.22 18.32 10.69
C ALA A 172 -20.60 19.25 11.74
N PHE A 173 -19.82 20.22 11.28
CA PHE A 173 -19.01 21.09 12.12
C PHE A 173 -19.16 22.55 11.72
N ALA A 174 -19.17 23.44 12.71
CA ALA A 174 -19.25 24.89 12.51
C ALA A 174 -18.37 25.63 13.51
N ARG A 175 -18.02 26.89 13.20
CA ARG A 175 -17.34 27.79 14.12
C ARG A 175 -18.34 28.35 15.14
N LYS A 176 -18.05 28.15 16.43
CA LYS A 176 -18.85 28.63 17.58
C LYS A 176 -18.02 29.65 18.37
N GLY A 177 -18.15 30.93 18.01
CA GLY A 177 -17.25 31.97 18.51
C GLY A 177 -15.86 31.82 17.90
N ASP A 178 -14.85 31.53 18.71
CA ASP A 178 -13.46 31.31 18.26
C ASP A 178 -13.04 29.83 18.23
N THR A 179 -13.92 28.90 18.61
CA THR A 179 -13.66 27.46 18.52
C THR A 179 -14.43 26.80 17.38
N TRP A 180 -13.99 25.61 16.96
CA TRP A 180 -14.75 24.72 16.08
C TRP A 180 -15.33 23.57 16.90
N ALA A 181 -16.55 23.16 16.58
CA ALA A 181 -17.24 22.08 17.28
C ALA A 181 -18.34 21.45 16.39
N PRO A 182 -18.84 20.24 16.73
CA PRO A 182 -20.05 19.70 16.12
C PRO A 182 -21.19 20.71 16.17
N SER A 183 -21.83 20.98 15.03
CA SER A 183 -22.94 21.93 14.89
C SER A 183 -24.26 21.32 15.34
N ARG A 184 -24.47 20.03 15.03
CA ARG A 184 -25.68 19.22 15.19
C ARG A 184 -25.30 17.76 15.55
N PRO A 185 -26.25 16.90 15.96
CA PRO A 185 -26.00 15.45 16.08
C PRO A 185 -25.60 14.81 14.74
N PRO A 186 -24.85 13.69 14.74
CA PRO A 186 -24.51 12.98 13.51
C PRO A 186 -25.76 12.47 12.78
N ILE A 187 -25.85 12.75 11.48
CA ILE A 187 -26.96 12.34 10.62
C ILE A 187 -26.73 10.88 10.21
N ALA A 188 -27.63 9.97 10.58
CA ALA A 188 -27.55 8.57 10.14
C ALA A 188 -28.14 8.40 8.73
N LEU A 189 -27.54 7.52 7.92
CA LEU A 189 -28.10 7.13 6.62
C LEU A 189 -29.06 5.93 6.76
N GLY A 190 -28.84 5.04 7.73
CA GLY A 190 -29.79 4.00 8.14
C GLY A 190 -29.65 2.68 7.39
N HIS A 191 -28.44 2.31 6.97
CA HIS A 191 -28.15 0.99 6.40
C HIS A 191 -27.77 0.00 7.51
N GLU A 192 -28.40 -1.18 7.52
CA GLU A 192 -28.12 -2.23 8.51
C GLU A 192 -26.84 -3.02 8.19
N LYS A 193 -26.49 -3.12 6.90
CA LYS A 193 -25.30 -3.82 6.38
C LYS A 193 -24.91 -3.29 4.99
N GLY A 194 -23.75 -3.71 4.49
CA GLY A 194 -23.35 -3.57 3.08
C GLY A 194 -23.82 -4.74 2.20
N ASN A 195 -23.58 -4.63 0.90
CA ASN A 195 -23.85 -5.63 -0.13
C ASN A 195 -22.66 -6.59 -0.25
N GLY A 196 -22.74 -7.75 0.41
CA GLY A 196 -21.71 -8.80 0.39
C GLY A 196 -21.88 -9.80 1.53
N ILE A 197 -20.82 -10.53 1.88
CA ILE A 197 -20.77 -11.37 3.08
C ILE A 197 -20.11 -10.58 4.23
N GLU A 198 -20.74 -10.57 5.41
CA GLU A 198 -20.33 -9.85 6.63
C GLU A 198 -19.92 -8.37 6.44
N THR A 199 -20.37 -7.77 5.33
CA THR A 199 -19.95 -6.44 4.89
C THR A 199 -20.63 -5.34 5.71
N LYS A 200 -19.87 -4.38 6.24
CA LYS A 200 -20.40 -3.17 6.87
C LYS A 200 -20.84 -2.15 5.81
N PRO A 201 -21.84 -1.29 6.08
CA PRO A 201 -22.10 -0.13 5.22
C PRO A 201 -20.91 0.84 5.27
N VAL A 202 -20.66 1.60 4.20
CA VAL A 202 -19.55 2.56 4.14
C VAL A 202 -19.99 3.84 3.43
N ALA A 203 -20.07 4.96 4.16
CA ALA A 203 -20.30 6.28 3.60
C ALA A 203 -18.98 6.88 3.08
N ALA A 204 -18.92 7.20 1.79
CA ALA A 204 -17.76 7.71 1.07
C ALA A 204 -17.94 9.18 0.67
N GLY A 205 -17.59 9.56 -0.56
CA GLY A 205 -17.66 10.94 -1.02
C GLY A 205 -19.06 11.55 -0.90
N LEU A 206 -19.11 12.82 -0.47
CA LEU A 206 -20.33 13.60 -0.30
C LEU A 206 -20.17 14.99 -0.93
N ARG A 207 -21.28 15.61 -1.34
CA ARG A 207 -21.32 17.03 -1.76
C ARG A 207 -22.64 17.72 -1.42
N VAL A 208 -22.54 18.99 -1.04
CA VAL A 208 -23.67 19.89 -0.78
C VAL A 208 -24.21 20.42 -2.11
N ASP A 209 -25.53 20.56 -2.21
CA ASP A 209 -26.18 21.15 -3.39
C ASP A 209 -25.86 22.66 -3.53
N PRO A 210 -26.02 23.25 -4.74
CA PRO A 210 -25.72 24.66 -4.96
C PRO A 210 -26.52 25.61 -4.07
N GLU A 211 -27.72 25.18 -3.65
CA GLU A 211 -28.63 25.91 -2.79
C GLU A 211 -28.38 25.77 -1.27
N GLY A 212 -27.44 24.91 -0.82
CA GLY A 212 -27.05 24.75 0.58
C GLY A 212 -28.07 24.05 1.48
N LYS A 213 -28.97 23.24 0.89
CA LYS A 213 -30.15 22.62 1.52
C LYS A 213 -30.14 21.10 1.49
N LEU A 214 -29.42 20.50 0.55
CA LEU A 214 -29.35 19.06 0.34
C LEU A 214 -27.88 18.60 0.32
N LEU A 215 -27.67 17.35 0.68
CA LEU A 215 -26.39 16.67 0.62
C LEU A 215 -26.59 15.33 -0.07
N LEU A 216 -25.79 15.04 -1.10
CA LEU A 216 -25.72 13.72 -1.72
C LEU A 216 -24.50 12.98 -1.16
N VAL A 217 -24.64 11.68 -0.90
CA VAL A 217 -23.60 10.81 -0.33
C VAL A 217 -23.49 9.54 -1.15
N ALA A 218 -22.27 9.14 -1.52
CA ALA A 218 -21.98 7.83 -2.11
C ALA A 218 -21.78 6.77 -1.02
N ASN A 219 -22.43 5.62 -1.17
CA ASN A 219 -22.39 4.53 -0.21
C ASN A 219 -21.60 3.34 -0.79
N TYR A 220 -20.28 3.41 -0.64
CA TYR A 220 -19.27 2.54 -1.27
C TYR A 220 -19.54 1.04 -1.15
N ALA A 221 -20.03 0.59 0.02
CA ALA A 221 -20.34 -0.81 0.27
C ALA A 221 -21.80 -1.21 -0.03
N ASN A 222 -22.66 -0.26 -0.42
CA ASN A 222 -24.10 -0.44 -0.63
C ASN A 222 -24.53 -0.25 -2.09
N ASP A 223 -23.60 0.12 -2.97
CA ASP A 223 -23.84 0.37 -4.40
C ASP A 223 -24.94 1.41 -4.65
N SER A 224 -25.03 2.40 -3.77
CA SER A 224 -26.15 3.33 -3.70
C SER A 224 -25.73 4.78 -3.42
N VAL A 225 -26.69 5.71 -3.54
CA VAL A 225 -26.55 7.09 -3.07
C VAL A 225 -27.71 7.51 -2.16
N SER A 226 -27.36 8.12 -1.02
CA SER A 226 -28.31 8.73 -0.10
C SER A 226 -28.48 10.23 -0.38
N LEU A 227 -29.73 10.70 -0.43
CA LEU A 227 -30.04 12.14 -0.38
C LEU A 227 -30.44 12.53 1.04
N VAL A 228 -29.76 13.53 1.61
CA VAL A 228 -29.97 14.06 2.96
C VAL A 228 -30.43 15.51 2.90
N ARG A 229 -31.47 15.87 3.66
CA ARG A 229 -31.93 17.26 3.81
C ARG A 229 -31.25 17.93 4.99
N LEU A 230 -30.58 19.05 4.74
CA LEU A 230 -29.74 19.76 5.71
C LEU A 230 -30.53 20.66 6.67
N THR A 231 -31.81 20.93 6.40
CA THR A 231 -32.67 21.73 7.30
C THR A 231 -33.09 20.97 8.56
N ASP A 232 -33.36 19.66 8.45
CA ASP A 232 -33.74 18.80 9.58
C ASP A 232 -32.81 17.60 9.80
N GLY A 233 -31.78 17.43 8.97
CA GLY A 233 -30.70 16.45 9.17
C GLY A 233 -31.13 15.00 8.99
N LYS A 234 -31.92 14.70 7.95
CA LYS A 234 -32.46 13.36 7.69
C LYS A 234 -32.14 12.89 6.28
N LYS A 235 -31.94 11.58 6.11
CA LYS A 235 -32.09 10.93 4.80
C LYS A 235 -33.54 11.07 4.33
N VAL A 236 -33.73 11.44 3.06
CA VAL A 236 -35.04 11.66 2.43
C VAL A 236 -35.29 10.74 1.24
N ALA A 237 -34.21 10.29 0.58
CA ALA A 237 -34.27 9.28 -0.47
C ALA A 237 -32.97 8.46 -0.53
N GLU A 238 -33.06 7.32 -1.20
CA GLU A 238 -31.96 6.41 -1.53
C GLU A 238 -32.14 5.98 -2.99
N LEU A 239 -31.04 5.73 -3.70
CA LEU A 239 -31.05 5.10 -5.03
C LEU A 239 -29.97 4.04 -5.09
N ASP A 240 -30.39 2.77 -5.21
CA ASP A 240 -29.51 1.66 -5.61
C ASP A 240 -29.11 1.88 -7.09
N LEU A 241 -27.81 1.82 -7.37
CA LEU A 241 -27.23 2.14 -8.67
C LEU A 241 -27.10 0.91 -9.58
N ARG A 242 -27.38 -0.30 -9.08
CA ARG A 242 -27.20 -1.56 -9.81
C ARG A 242 -28.30 -1.75 -10.86
N PRO A 243 -27.99 -2.08 -12.14
CA PRO A 243 -28.97 -2.13 -13.22
C PRO A 243 -30.25 -2.92 -12.91
N GLY A 244 -30.14 -4.16 -12.42
CA GLY A 244 -31.29 -5.01 -12.07
C GLY A 244 -32.17 -4.50 -10.93
N LYS A 245 -31.69 -3.55 -10.12
CA LYS A 245 -32.47 -2.87 -9.06
C LYS A 245 -33.21 -1.64 -9.56
N ILE A 246 -32.75 -1.06 -10.67
CA ILE A 246 -33.38 0.07 -11.35
C ILE A 246 -34.43 -0.43 -12.36
N ASP A 247 -34.10 -1.47 -13.13
CA ASP A 247 -35.01 -2.12 -14.08
C ASP A 247 -34.77 -3.65 -14.07
N PRO A 248 -35.78 -4.47 -13.72
CA PRO A 248 -35.65 -5.93 -13.69
C PRO A 248 -35.23 -6.59 -15.01
N LYS A 249 -35.34 -5.90 -16.16
CA LYS A 249 -34.83 -6.41 -17.45
C LYS A 249 -33.30 -6.50 -17.49
N ASP A 250 -32.63 -5.65 -16.71
CA ASP A 250 -31.17 -5.49 -16.67
C ASP A 250 -30.52 -6.31 -15.53
N ARG A 251 -31.25 -7.30 -15.01
CA ARG A 251 -30.82 -8.23 -13.94
C ARG A 251 -29.54 -8.96 -14.31
N GLY A 252 -28.52 -8.86 -13.45
CA GLY A 252 -27.20 -9.46 -13.65
C GLY A 252 -26.28 -8.70 -14.61
N LEU A 253 -26.64 -7.50 -15.05
CA LEU A 253 -25.71 -6.59 -15.73
C LEU A 253 -24.90 -5.79 -14.69
N PRO A 254 -23.57 -5.65 -14.85
CA PRO A 254 -22.75 -4.83 -13.96
C PRO A 254 -22.96 -3.33 -14.23
N GLY A 255 -22.76 -2.51 -13.21
CA GLY A 255 -22.80 -1.05 -13.29
C GLY A 255 -23.18 -0.41 -11.96
N GLY A 256 -22.53 0.70 -11.60
CA GLY A 256 -22.86 1.45 -10.39
C GLY A 256 -22.26 0.91 -9.09
N GLU A 257 -21.63 -0.26 -9.08
CA GLU A 257 -20.97 -0.77 -7.86
C GLU A 257 -19.80 0.09 -7.41
N TYR A 258 -19.53 0.05 -6.10
CA TYR A 258 -18.47 0.81 -5.42
C TYR A 258 -18.49 2.32 -5.76
N PRO A 259 -19.60 3.05 -5.46
CA PRO A 259 -19.65 4.48 -5.65
C PRO A 259 -18.70 5.17 -4.66
N MET A 260 -17.72 5.91 -5.19
CA MET A 260 -16.62 6.50 -4.40
C MET A 260 -16.81 7.99 -4.13
N ASP A 261 -17.30 8.75 -5.12
CA ASP A 261 -17.45 10.20 -5.02
C ASP A 261 -18.65 10.71 -5.82
N VAL A 262 -19.15 11.89 -5.44
CA VAL A 262 -20.29 12.55 -6.10
C VAL A 262 -19.98 14.00 -6.46
N ALA A 263 -20.67 14.55 -7.45
CA ALA A 263 -20.70 16.00 -7.68
C ALA A 263 -22.00 16.47 -8.34
N TRP A 264 -22.55 17.59 -7.84
CA TRP A 264 -23.67 18.29 -8.47
C TRP A 264 -23.19 19.00 -9.75
N VAL A 265 -23.69 18.57 -10.91
CA VAL A 265 -23.39 19.13 -12.23
C VAL A 265 -24.51 20.00 -12.80
N GLY A 266 -25.63 20.10 -12.07
CA GLY A 266 -26.73 21.00 -12.39
C GLY A 266 -27.75 21.01 -11.26
N LYS A 267 -28.77 21.86 -11.38
CA LYS A 267 -29.87 21.87 -10.42
C LYS A 267 -30.65 20.56 -10.53
N GLY A 268 -30.58 19.72 -9.49
CA GLY A 268 -31.19 18.38 -9.52
C GLY A 268 -30.50 17.41 -10.48
N LYS A 269 -29.22 17.64 -10.86
CA LYS A 269 -28.42 16.70 -11.65
C LYS A 269 -27.05 16.50 -11.00
N ALA A 270 -26.69 15.25 -10.74
CA ALA A 270 -25.44 14.85 -10.12
C ALA A 270 -24.75 13.73 -10.91
N TYR A 271 -23.43 13.66 -10.77
CA TYR A 271 -22.59 12.57 -11.22
C TYR A 271 -22.12 11.75 -10.01
N VAL A 272 -22.05 10.43 -10.18
CA VAL A 272 -21.55 9.48 -9.18
C VAL A 272 -20.45 8.64 -9.82
N ALA A 273 -19.28 8.59 -9.20
CA ALA A 273 -18.14 7.80 -9.67
C ALA A 273 -18.26 6.35 -9.19
N SER A 274 -18.60 5.42 -10.09
CA SER A 274 -18.59 3.96 -9.83
C SER A 274 -17.19 3.42 -10.13
N LEU A 275 -16.46 3.11 -9.05
CA LEU A 275 -15.02 2.87 -9.10
C LEU A 275 -14.70 1.48 -9.65
N ARG A 276 -15.45 0.45 -9.27
CA ARG A 276 -15.27 -0.88 -9.87
C ARG A 276 -15.62 -0.85 -11.35
N ASP A 277 -16.78 -0.33 -11.71
CA ASP A 277 -17.37 -0.57 -13.03
C ASP A 277 -17.01 0.45 -14.12
N ARG A 278 -16.16 1.42 -13.75
CA ARG A 278 -15.46 2.36 -14.66
C ARG A 278 -16.40 3.30 -15.39
N GLU A 279 -17.30 3.92 -14.64
CA GLU A 279 -18.32 4.80 -15.19
C GLU A 279 -18.71 5.95 -14.25
N ILE A 280 -19.21 7.03 -14.86
CA ILE A 280 -20.01 8.03 -14.16
C ILE A 280 -21.48 7.66 -14.32
N VAL A 281 -22.17 7.36 -13.22
CA VAL A 281 -23.63 7.24 -13.21
C VAL A 281 -24.23 8.64 -13.11
N VAL A 282 -25.13 8.97 -14.03
CA VAL A 282 -25.82 10.26 -14.07
C VAL A 282 -27.12 10.15 -13.28
N VAL A 283 -27.23 10.88 -12.18
CA VAL A 283 -28.39 10.85 -11.27
C VAL A 283 -29.19 12.15 -11.40
N GLY A 284 -30.49 12.01 -11.66
CA GLY A 284 -31.46 13.08 -11.62
C GLY A 284 -32.21 13.11 -10.28
N MET A 285 -32.56 14.30 -9.82
CA MET A 285 -33.32 14.53 -8.59
C MET A 285 -34.50 15.47 -8.84
N GLU A 286 -35.70 15.02 -8.50
CA GLU A 286 -36.94 15.78 -8.67
C GLU A 286 -37.87 15.54 -7.48
N ALA A 287 -38.29 16.63 -6.81
CA ALA A 287 -39.09 16.57 -5.57
C ALA A 287 -38.52 15.59 -4.52
N GLU A 288 -37.21 15.67 -4.27
CA GLU A 288 -36.41 14.78 -3.40
C GLU A 288 -36.33 13.30 -3.86
N THR A 289 -37.06 12.89 -4.90
CA THR A 289 -36.93 11.56 -5.54
C THR A 289 -35.69 11.51 -6.43
N LEU A 290 -34.87 10.45 -6.28
CA LEU A 290 -33.71 10.18 -7.14
C LEU A 290 -34.04 9.21 -8.28
N ARG A 291 -33.38 9.34 -9.42
CA ARG A 291 -33.42 8.38 -10.55
C ARG A 291 -32.11 8.35 -11.32
N CYS A 292 -31.74 7.18 -11.85
CA CYS A 292 -30.68 7.09 -12.86
C CYS A 292 -31.20 7.67 -14.19
N LEU A 293 -30.39 8.49 -14.86
CA LEU A 293 -30.67 9.09 -16.17
C LEU A 293 -29.82 8.48 -17.29
N GLY A 294 -28.68 7.90 -16.95
CA GLY A 294 -27.70 7.36 -17.90
C GLY A 294 -26.37 7.02 -17.24
N ARG A 295 -25.44 6.46 -18.02
CA ARG A 295 -24.09 6.08 -17.58
C ARG A 295 -23.08 6.54 -18.63
N ILE A 296 -21.95 7.09 -18.20
CA ILE A 296 -20.85 7.55 -19.06
C ILE A 296 -19.65 6.62 -18.82
N PRO A 297 -19.30 5.72 -19.77
CA PRO A 297 -18.18 4.81 -19.59
C PRO A 297 -16.84 5.55 -19.70
N LEU A 298 -15.89 5.15 -18.86
CA LEU A 298 -14.50 5.64 -18.80
C LEU A 298 -13.51 4.49 -19.06
N GLN A 299 -12.21 4.78 -19.13
CA GLN A 299 -11.19 3.73 -19.35
C GLN A 299 -10.63 3.19 -18.03
N GLY A 300 -10.38 4.06 -17.05
CA GLY A 300 -9.93 3.75 -15.70
C GLY A 300 -11.05 3.83 -14.67
N GLN A 301 -10.69 3.73 -13.41
CA GLN A 301 -11.62 3.73 -12.29
C GLN A 301 -11.80 5.16 -11.77
N PRO A 302 -13.02 5.74 -11.81
CA PRO A 302 -13.24 7.10 -11.33
C PRO A 302 -13.24 7.16 -9.81
N ASN A 303 -12.45 8.08 -9.22
CA ASN A 303 -12.29 8.16 -7.77
C ASN A 303 -12.53 9.56 -7.14
N ARG A 304 -12.47 10.63 -7.92
CA ARG A 304 -12.77 12.01 -7.48
C ARG A 304 -13.39 12.81 -8.61
N ILE A 305 -14.37 13.65 -8.29
CA ILE A 305 -15.01 14.59 -9.23
C ILE A 305 -14.89 16.02 -8.72
N ALA A 306 -14.39 16.93 -9.57
CA ALA A 306 -14.61 18.37 -9.42
C ALA A 306 -15.36 18.92 -10.64
N VAL A 307 -15.96 20.09 -10.47
CA VAL A 307 -16.84 20.73 -11.45
C VAL A 307 -16.45 22.20 -11.57
N ASP A 308 -16.51 22.76 -12.77
CA ASP A 308 -16.27 24.18 -13.00
C ASP A 308 -17.35 25.09 -12.37
N ARG A 309 -17.04 26.38 -12.26
CA ARG A 309 -17.91 27.37 -11.62
C ARG A 309 -19.32 27.42 -12.20
N ASP A 310 -19.42 27.31 -13.52
CA ASP A 310 -20.68 27.42 -14.27
C ASP A 310 -21.37 26.05 -14.46
N ARG A 311 -20.78 24.99 -13.91
CA ARG A 311 -21.23 23.59 -13.95
C ARG A 311 -21.47 23.05 -15.37
N ARG A 312 -20.65 23.48 -16.33
CA ARG A 312 -20.62 23.02 -17.73
C ARG A 312 -19.57 21.94 -18.00
N ARG A 313 -18.62 21.75 -17.06
CA ARG A 313 -17.46 20.87 -17.20
C ARG A 313 -17.19 20.14 -15.89
N ALA A 314 -17.24 18.81 -15.94
CA ALA A 314 -16.76 17.96 -14.86
C ALA A 314 -15.38 17.40 -15.21
N TYR A 315 -14.51 17.29 -14.21
CA TYR A 315 -13.18 16.73 -14.29
C TYR A 315 -13.12 15.55 -13.32
N VAL A 316 -12.70 14.38 -13.81
CA VAL A 316 -12.74 13.11 -13.06
C VAL A 316 -11.38 12.43 -13.13
N THR A 317 -10.77 12.12 -11.98
CA THR A 317 -9.54 11.31 -11.95
C THR A 317 -9.85 9.84 -12.17
N GLU A 318 -9.14 9.25 -13.15
CA GLU A 318 -9.15 7.83 -13.48
C GLU A 318 -7.81 7.20 -13.01
N ASP A 319 -7.76 6.55 -11.84
CA ASP A 319 -6.49 6.07 -11.27
C ASP A 319 -5.77 5.06 -12.18
N ASN A 320 -6.43 3.95 -12.50
CA ASN A 320 -5.78 2.81 -13.14
C ASN A 320 -5.41 3.05 -14.61
N SER A 321 -6.08 4.02 -15.26
CA SER A 321 -5.74 4.46 -16.62
C SER A 321 -4.72 5.60 -16.67
N ASP A 322 -4.36 6.19 -15.51
CA ASP A 322 -3.51 7.39 -15.34
C ASP A 322 -4.02 8.62 -16.11
N ARG A 323 -5.29 8.98 -15.92
CA ARG A 323 -5.95 10.06 -16.67
C ARG A 323 -6.88 10.94 -15.85
N ILE A 324 -7.28 12.04 -16.47
CA ILE A 324 -8.38 12.91 -16.08
C ILE A 324 -9.37 12.95 -17.25
N ALA A 325 -10.55 12.38 -17.05
CA ALA A 325 -11.67 12.53 -17.98
C ALA A 325 -12.30 13.91 -17.83
N VAL A 326 -12.56 14.60 -18.94
CA VAL A 326 -13.26 15.89 -18.99
C VAL A 326 -14.62 15.70 -19.66
N ILE A 327 -15.70 15.99 -18.95
CA ILE A 327 -17.07 15.69 -19.37
C ILE A 327 -17.89 16.97 -19.53
N GLU A 328 -18.60 17.08 -20.65
CA GLU A 328 -19.62 18.09 -20.91
C GLU A 328 -20.92 17.73 -20.20
N THR A 329 -21.28 18.51 -19.17
CA THR A 329 -22.35 18.17 -18.22
C THR A 329 -23.77 18.33 -18.78
N GLU A 330 -23.93 19.14 -19.83
CA GLU A 330 -25.22 19.34 -20.51
C GLU A 330 -25.57 18.15 -21.41
N ALA A 331 -24.58 17.63 -22.15
CA ALA A 331 -24.73 16.52 -23.10
C ALA A 331 -24.27 15.15 -22.57
N ASP A 332 -23.83 15.07 -21.31
CA ASP A 332 -23.29 13.86 -20.66
C ASP A 332 -22.18 13.16 -21.47
N ARG A 333 -21.27 13.97 -22.03
CA ARG A 333 -20.36 13.55 -23.10
C ARG A 333 -18.89 13.79 -22.75
N LEU A 334 -18.08 12.74 -22.84
CA LEU A 334 -16.62 12.84 -22.75
C LEU A 334 -16.07 13.75 -23.87
N LEU A 335 -15.27 14.74 -23.50
CA LEU A 335 -14.63 15.71 -24.39
C LEU A 335 -13.16 15.40 -24.66
N GLU A 336 -12.45 15.05 -23.59
CA GLU A 336 -11.00 14.90 -23.55
C GLU A 336 -10.64 13.92 -22.42
N ALA A 337 -9.57 13.15 -22.60
CA ALA A 337 -9.02 12.29 -21.57
C ALA A 337 -7.53 12.63 -21.42
N ILE A 338 -7.21 13.48 -20.45
CA ILE A 338 -5.89 14.10 -20.27
C ILE A 338 -5.01 13.12 -19.47
N PRO A 339 -3.85 12.69 -19.97
CA PRO A 339 -2.91 11.89 -19.18
C PRO A 339 -2.46 12.67 -17.94
N SER A 340 -2.39 11.99 -16.78
CA SER A 340 -2.13 12.67 -15.51
C SER A 340 -0.69 13.17 -15.36
N VAL A 341 0.26 12.63 -16.14
CA VAL A 341 1.69 12.96 -16.09
C VAL A 341 2.31 13.09 -17.50
N SER A 342 3.44 13.81 -17.60
CA SER A 342 4.19 14.00 -18.86
C SER A 342 5.70 13.86 -18.64
N GLU A 343 6.43 13.46 -19.70
CA GLU A 343 7.89 13.29 -19.66
C GLU A 343 8.63 14.64 -19.75
N PRO A 344 9.83 14.77 -19.13
CA PRO A 344 10.59 16.03 -19.09
C PRO A 344 10.85 16.58 -20.50
N GLY A 345 10.58 17.88 -20.71
CA GLY A 345 10.87 18.59 -21.95
C GLY A 345 10.06 18.18 -23.19
N SER A 346 9.29 17.08 -23.14
CA SER A 346 8.53 16.59 -24.29
C SER A 346 7.27 17.41 -24.60
N GLY A 347 6.65 18.00 -23.57
CA GLY A 347 5.34 18.64 -23.65
C GLY A 347 4.21 17.71 -24.10
N ARG A 348 4.42 16.39 -24.08
CA ARG A 348 3.54 15.37 -24.64
C ARG A 348 3.34 14.24 -23.62
N PRO A 349 2.28 13.42 -23.77
CA PRO A 349 2.22 12.13 -23.11
C PRO A 349 3.39 11.29 -23.61
N GLY A 350 4.27 10.86 -22.70
CA GLY A 350 5.23 9.81 -23.00
C GLY A 350 4.52 8.46 -23.14
N LYS A 351 5.27 7.41 -23.48
CA LYS A 351 4.80 6.03 -23.24
C LYS A 351 4.94 5.67 -21.75
N SER A 352 4.33 6.46 -20.89
CA SER A 352 4.33 6.20 -19.45
C SER A 352 3.51 4.94 -19.18
N ARG A 353 4.12 4.00 -18.46
CA ARG A 353 3.44 2.82 -17.94
C ARG A 353 2.50 3.19 -16.81
N LYS A 354 1.61 2.26 -16.44
CA LYS A 354 0.61 2.47 -15.40
C LYS A 354 1.22 2.65 -14.01
N GLY A 355 0.54 3.39 -13.15
CA GLY A 355 0.89 3.52 -11.73
C GLY A 355 1.26 4.94 -11.28
N ALA A 356 0.86 5.99 -12.00
CA ALA A 356 0.85 7.33 -11.41
C ALA A 356 -0.26 7.48 -10.36
N SER A 357 -1.37 6.76 -10.52
CA SER A 357 -2.51 6.69 -9.61
C SER A 357 -3.07 8.08 -9.26
N PRO A 358 -3.59 8.84 -10.24
CA PRO A 358 -4.26 10.11 -10.00
C PRO A 358 -5.52 9.93 -9.13
N ASN A 359 -5.57 10.62 -7.99
CA ASN A 359 -6.50 10.27 -6.90
C ASN A 359 -7.24 11.44 -6.22
N ASN A 360 -6.91 12.67 -6.60
CA ASN A 360 -7.60 13.89 -6.21
C ASN A 360 -7.31 15.01 -7.21
N LEU A 361 -8.20 16.00 -7.31
CA LEU A 361 -8.06 17.09 -8.27
C LEU A 361 -8.70 18.41 -7.78
N TRP A 362 -8.06 19.54 -8.08
CA TRP A 362 -8.51 20.87 -7.67
C TRP A 362 -8.29 21.91 -8.78
N LEU A 363 -9.36 22.61 -9.17
CA LEU A 363 -9.33 23.65 -10.19
C LEU A 363 -8.90 25.00 -9.58
N ASP A 364 -8.02 25.75 -10.26
CA ASP A 364 -7.62 27.08 -9.81
C ASP A 364 -8.76 28.12 -9.96
N PRO A 365 -8.74 29.25 -9.21
CA PRO A 365 -9.81 30.25 -9.27
C PRO A 365 -10.02 30.92 -10.64
N SER A 366 -9.06 30.81 -11.57
CA SER A 366 -9.20 31.29 -12.96
C SER A 366 -9.74 30.26 -13.94
N GLY A 367 -9.93 29.00 -13.52
CA GLY A 367 -10.40 27.91 -14.38
C GLY A 367 -9.44 27.54 -15.51
N ARG A 368 -8.14 27.87 -15.38
CA ARG A 368 -7.11 27.62 -16.40
C ARG A 368 -6.16 26.49 -16.02
N LEU A 369 -5.90 26.31 -14.73
CA LEU A 369 -5.02 25.28 -14.20
C LEU A 369 -5.82 24.27 -13.38
N LEU A 370 -5.59 22.99 -13.64
CA LEU A 370 -6.04 21.88 -12.80
C LEU A 370 -4.83 21.26 -12.09
N TYR A 371 -4.90 21.17 -10.76
CA TYR A 371 -3.90 20.48 -9.95
C TYR A 371 -4.39 19.07 -9.65
N VAL A 372 -3.54 18.04 -9.83
CA VAL A 372 -3.91 16.63 -9.67
C VAL A 372 -2.87 15.90 -8.83
N THR A 373 -3.27 15.29 -7.71
CA THR A 373 -2.37 14.41 -6.93
C THR A 373 -2.25 13.06 -7.62
N ASN A 374 -1.01 12.62 -7.83
CA ASN A 374 -0.67 11.30 -8.34
C ASN A 374 0.01 10.54 -7.21
N GLY A 375 -0.74 9.64 -6.57
CA GLY A 375 -0.30 8.92 -5.37
C GLY A 375 0.99 8.15 -5.63
N GLY A 376 1.06 7.41 -6.74
CA GLY A 376 2.18 6.52 -7.03
C GLY A 376 3.46 7.22 -7.49
N MET A 377 3.34 8.34 -8.21
CA MET A 377 4.50 9.16 -8.62
C MET A 377 4.95 10.18 -7.56
N ASN A 378 4.29 10.23 -6.39
CA ASN A 378 4.62 11.16 -5.30
C ASN A 378 4.72 12.62 -5.82
N CYS A 379 3.70 13.05 -6.57
CA CYS A 379 3.68 14.39 -7.17
C CYS A 379 2.28 15.01 -7.32
N VAL A 380 2.24 16.33 -7.43
CA VAL A 380 1.10 17.09 -7.98
C VAL A 380 1.42 17.50 -9.40
N SER A 381 0.58 17.09 -10.35
CA SER A 381 0.63 17.59 -11.73
C SER A 381 -0.06 18.95 -11.83
N VAL A 382 0.55 19.86 -12.58
CA VAL A 382 -0.08 21.11 -13.03
C VAL A 382 -0.50 20.92 -14.47
N ILE A 383 -1.81 20.98 -14.73
CA ILE A 383 -2.40 20.81 -16.06
C ILE A 383 -2.95 22.15 -16.52
N GLU A 384 -2.49 22.65 -17.66
CA GLU A 384 -3.13 23.78 -18.35
C GLU A 384 -4.27 23.26 -19.22
N LEU A 385 -5.47 23.79 -19.01
CA LEU A 385 -6.70 23.33 -19.67
C LEU A 385 -6.92 24.04 -21.00
N GLY A 386 -7.18 23.27 -22.07
CA GLY A 386 -7.50 23.78 -23.41
C GLY A 386 -8.90 24.39 -23.52
N PRO A 387 -9.23 25.12 -24.61
CA PRO A 387 -10.53 25.80 -24.75
C PRO A 387 -11.74 24.87 -24.58
N LYS A 388 -11.70 23.67 -25.18
CA LYS A 388 -12.74 22.64 -25.05
C LYS A 388 -13.00 22.24 -23.59
N ALA A 389 -11.93 21.95 -22.86
CA ALA A 389 -11.98 21.56 -21.46
C ALA A 389 -12.53 22.68 -20.56
N ARG A 390 -12.18 23.94 -20.87
CA ARG A 390 -12.68 25.14 -20.16
C ARG A 390 -14.09 25.59 -20.61
N GLY A 391 -14.67 24.99 -21.65
CA GLY A 391 -15.97 25.40 -22.20
C GLY A 391 -15.97 26.77 -22.89
N VAL A 392 -14.82 27.23 -23.38
CA VAL A 392 -14.68 28.53 -24.07
C VAL A 392 -14.35 28.34 -25.54
N ALA A 393 -14.77 29.27 -26.40
CA ALA A 393 -14.32 29.29 -27.80
C ALA A 393 -12.80 29.42 -27.86
N GLY A 394 -12.15 28.60 -28.69
CA GLY A 394 -10.71 28.64 -28.90
C GLY A 394 -10.29 29.69 -29.92
N GLU A 395 -9.09 30.25 -29.72
CA GLU A 395 -8.30 30.72 -30.84
C GLU A 395 -7.90 29.48 -31.66
N VAL A 396 -8.30 29.45 -32.93
CA VAL A 396 -7.90 28.39 -33.88
C VAL A 396 -6.54 28.81 -34.47
N PRO A 397 -5.45 28.04 -34.26
CA PRO A 397 -4.15 28.37 -34.86
C PRO A 397 -4.18 28.20 -36.38
N GLU A 398 -3.14 28.68 -37.08
CA GLU A 398 -3.04 28.58 -38.55
C GLU A 398 -3.01 27.13 -39.08
N ASP A 399 -2.75 26.14 -38.23
CA ASP A 399 -2.80 24.70 -38.55
C ASP A 399 -4.21 24.07 -38.40
N GLY A 400 -5.19 24.83 -37.89
CA GLY A 400 -6.57 24.39 -37.68
C GLY A 400 -6.81 23.53 -36.43
N ALA A 401 -5.80 23.28 -35.59
CA ALA A 401 -5.92 22.41 -34.42
C ALA A 401 -6.23 23.21 -33.14
N GLU A 402 -7.46 23.11 -32.61
CA GLU A 402 -7.78 23.66 -31.28
C GLU A 402 -6.83 23.08 -30.20
N ALA A 403 -6.22 23.96 -29.42
CA ALA A 403 -5.25 23.59 -28.39
C ALA A 403 -5.84 22.63 -27.34
N SER A 404 -5.25 21.44 -27.22
CA SER A 404 -5.61 20.46 -26.17
C SER A 404 -5.14 20.92 -24.79
N SER A 405 -5.69 20.29 -23.75
CA SER A 405 -5.12 20.40 -22.40
C SER A 405 -3.75 19.71 -22.34
N ARG A 406 -2.89 20.14 -21.41
CA ARG A 406 -1.51 19.62 -21.29
C ARG A 406 -0.98 19.67 -19.85
N VAL A 407 -0.26 18.63 -19.43
CA VAL A 407 0.54 18.67 -18.19
C VAL A 407 1.76 19.56 -18.43
N VAL A 408 1.84 20.70 -17.73
CA VAL A 408 2.93 21.69 -17.86
C VAL A 408 4.01 21.55 -16.80
N ALA A 409 3.73 20.90 -15.67
CA ALA A 409 4.70 20.59 -14.63
C ALA A 409 4.29 19.37 -13.78
N LEU A 410 5.28 18.70 -13.18
CA LEU A 410 5.10 17.84 -12.00
C LEU A 410 5.83 18.49 -10.81
N ILE A 411 5.16 18.59 -9.66
CA ILE A 411 5.70 19.13 -8.40
C ILE A 411 5.86 17.96 -7.42
N PRO A 412 7.05 17.70 -6.84
CA PRO A 412 7.24 16.55 -5.95
C PRO A 412 6.51 16.71 -4.60
N THR A 413 6.22 15.59 -3.93
CA THR A 413 5.53 15.54 -2.62
C THR A 413 6.13 14.51 -1.68
N GLY A 414 5.78 14.61 -0.39
CA GLY A 414 5.84 13.51 0.56
C GLY A 414 5.06 12.26 0.09
N TRP A 415 5.24 11.15 0.80
CA TRP A 415 4.82 9.82 0.34
C TRP A 415 3.29 9.71 0.22
N TYR A 416 2.84 9.33 -0.98
CA TYR A 416 1.45 9.10 -1.35
C TYR A 416 0.57 10.34 -1.14
N PRO A 417 0.64 11.36 -2.02
CA PRO A 417 -0.25 12.52 -1.97
C PRO A 417 -1.69 12.10 -2.28
N THR A 418 -2.64 12.60 -1.48
CA THR A 418 -4.03 12.11 -1.44
C THR A 418 -5.08 13.20 -1.54
N ALA A 419 -4.72 14.46 -1.32
CA ALA A 419 -5.58 15.61 -1.59
C ALA A 419 -4.77 16.86 -1.91
N VAL A 420 -5.30 17.73 -2.77
CA VAL A 420 -4.73 19.04 -3.11
C VAL A 420 -5.80 20.13 -3.04
N ALA A 421 -5.41 21.33 -2.63
CA ALA A 421 -6.22 22.53 -2.67
C ALA A 421 -5.34 23.76 -2.90
N CYS A 422 -5.93 24.89 -3.29
CA CYS A 422 -5.26 26.19 -3.28
C CYS A 422 -6.03 27.21 -2.42
N ASP A 423 -5.38 28.33 -2.11
CA ASP A 423 -6.08 29.47 -1.52
C ASP A 423 -7.07 30.12 -2.52
N GLY A 424 -7.96 30.97 -2.03
CA GLY A 424 -8.95 31.68 -2.86
C GLY A 424 -8.37 32.68 -3.88
N ARG A 425 -7.04 32.81 -3.97
CA ARG A 425 -6.31 33.62 -4.97
C ARG A 425 -5.51 32.75 -5.95
N GLY A 426 -5.46 31.43 -5.74
CA GLY A 426 -4.57 30.52 -6.47
C GLY A 426 -3.09 30.79 -6.21
N SER A 427 -2.74 31.45 -5.10
CA SER A 427 -1.39 31.98 -4.83
C SER A 427 -0.50 31.02 -4.04
N ARG A 428 -1.09 30.12 -3.25
CA ARG A 428 -0.45 29.02 -2.55
C ARG A 428 -1.23 27.72 -2.74
N LEU A 429 -0.51 26.61 -2.76
CA LEU A 429 -1.06 25.26 -2.73
C LEU A 429 -0.91 24.66 -1.33
N TYR A 430 -1.82 23.73 -1.03
CA TYR A 430 -1.81 22.83 0.10
C TYR A 430 -1.93 21.40 -0.44
N VAL A 431 -1.12 20.48 0.06
CA VAL A 431 -1.13 19.07 -0.37
C VAL A 431 -1.07 18.18 0.86
N ALA A 432 -2.04 17.28 0.99
CA ALA A 432 -2.08 16.28 2.05
C ALA A 432 -1.44 14.97 1.57
N THR A 433 -0.71 14.28 2.46
CA THR A 433 -0.08 12.98 2.18
C THR A 433 -0.62 11.89 3.11
N GLY A 434 -0.73 10.66 2.61
CA GLY A 434 -1.24 9.50 3.35
C GLY A 434 -0.20 8.79 4.21
N LYS A 435 1.03 8.65 3.68
CA LYS A 435 2.10 7.79 4.24
C LYS A 435 3.37 8.57 4.63
N SER A 436 4.25 7.93 5.41
CA SER A 436 5.58 8.43 5.81
C SER A 436 6.54 7.28 6.14
N VAL A 437 7.85 7.50 6.02
CA VAL A 437 8.86 6.51 6.45
C VAL A 437 8.75 6.28 7.97
N THR A 438 8.76 5.01 8.38
CA THR A 438 8.48 4.59 9.77
C THR A 438 9.74 4.40 10.62
N GLY A 439 10.86 3.96 10.02
CA GLY A 439 12.12 3.71 10.72
C GLY A 439 12.07 2.50 11.66
N PRO A 440 13.12 2.30 12.49
CA PRO A 440 13.22 1.16 13.41
C PRO A 440 12.02 1.02 14.35
N ASN A 441 11.60 -0.21 14.62
CA ASN A 441 10.51 -0.57 15.53
C ASN A 441 10.95 -1.46 16.73
N ASP A 442 12.26 -1.51 16.96
CA ASP A 442 12.94 -2.23 18.06
C ASP A 442 12.62 -1.71 19.48
N ARG A 443 11.89 -0.60 19.62
CA ARG A 443 11.93 0.23 20.84
C ARG A 443 11.59 -0.55 22.11
N GLY A 444 12.57 -0.66 23.00
CA GLY A 444 12.44 -1.37 24.28
C GLY A 444 12.23 -2.87 24.13
N PHE A 445 12.63 -3.49 23.01
CA PHE A 445 12.87 -4.94 22.95
C PHE A 445 14.22 -5.32 23.59
N GLY A 446 15.17 -4.38 23.67
CA GLY A 446 16.43 -4.55 24.41
C GLY A 446 16.25 -4.84 25.90
N ARG A 447 16.95 -5.90 26.37
CA ARG A 447 17.03 -6.42 27.76
C ARG A 447 15.71 -6.81 28.47
N PRO A 448 15.45 -8.11 28.71
CA PRO A 448 14.28 -8.56 29.46
C PRO A 448 14.41 -8.33 30.98
N LEU A 449 13.42 -7.64 31.56
CA LEU A 449 13.15 -7.67 33.01
C LEU A 449 12.33 -8.93 33.38
N PRO A 450 12.54 -9.53 34.57
CA PRO A 450 11.82 -10.73 34.99
C PRO A 450 10.35 -10.43 35.37
N PRO A 451 9.34 -11.16 34.86
CA PRO A 451 7.93 -10.85 35.14
C PRO A 451 7.32 -11.41 36.43
N PRO A 452 6.62 -10.55 37.21
CA PRO A 452 5.35 -10.85 37.86
C PRO A 452 4.17 -10.67 36.88
N GLU A 453 2.95 -11.02 37.29
CA GLU A 453 1.74 -11.04 36.43
C GLU A 453 1.34 -9.69 35.80
N GLU A 454 1.72 -8.56 36.40
CA GLU A 454 1.38 -7.22 35.89
C GLU A 454 2.00 -6.90 34.51
N LEU A 455 3.02 -7.63 34.05
CA LEU A 455 3.80 -7.24 32.86
C LEU A 455 3.06 -7.39 31.52
N VAL A 456 2.02 -8.22 31.44
CA VAL A 456 1.10 -8.18 30.28
C VAL A 456 0.49 -6.78 30.15
N LYS A 457 0.15 -6.13 31.27
CA LYS A 457 -0.41 -4.76 31.35
C LYS A 457 0.65 -3.65 31.32
N VAL A 458 1.91 -3.95 30.99
CA VAL A 458 2.98 -2.95 30.80
C VAL A 458 3.43 -2.93 29.34
N TRP A 459 3.30 -4.04 28.63
CA TRP A 459 3.87 -4.19 27.30
C TRP A 459 3.06 -3.55 26.18
N ARG A 460 1.74 -3.46 26.30
CA ARG A 460 0.80 -3.25 25.18
C ARG A 460 0.66 -1.79 24.70
N SER A 461 1.57 -0.91 25.11
CA SER A 461 1.50 0.55 24.90
C SER A 461 2.50 1.10 23.89
N LYS A 462 3.21 0.25 23.14
CA LYS A 462 4.39 0.69 22.38
C LYS A 462 4.03 1.34 21.05
N ASN A 463 3.04 0.79 20.34
CA ASN A 463 2.53 1.26 19.07
C ASN A 463 3.62 1.27 17.97
N GLU A 464 4.22 0.09 17.77
CA GLU A 464 5.40 -0.14 16.91
C GLU A 464 5.08 -0.96 15.65
N TYR A 465 3.79 -1.19 15.37
CA TYR A 465 3.29 -1.69 14.08
C TYR A 465 3.58 -0.65 12.97
N ILE A 466 3.94 -1.08 11.76
CA ILE A 466 4.17 -0.18 10.61
C ILE A 466 3.02 0.83 10.44
N LEU A 467 1.77 0.37 10.37
CA LEU A 467 0.59 1.23 10.19
C LEU A 467 0.35 2.25 11.33
N GLN A 468 0.89 2.00 12.52
CA GLN A 468 0.85 2.95 13.66
C GLN A 468 1.97 3.99 13.63
N LYS A 469 3.09 3.66 13.00
CA LYS A 469 4.25 4.54 12.86
C LYS A 469 4.07 5.51 11.68
N THR A 470 3.28 5.11 10.68
CA THR A 470 2.92 5.91 9.51
C THR A 470 2.15 7.19 9.91
N ALA A 471 2.49 8.32 9.29
CA ALA A 471 1.92 9.63 9.56
C ALA A 471 1.59 10.38 8.26
N GLY A 472 0.51 11.16 8.26
CA GLY A 472 0.18 12.11 7.22
C GLY A 472 0.85 13.46 7.43
N THR A 473 1.06 14.21 6.34
CA THR A 473 1.60 15.57 6.39
C THR A 473 0.75 16.53 5.57
N LEU A 474 0.66 17.79 6.03
CA LEU A 474 0.19 18.90 5.21
C LEU A 474 1.40 19.67 4.68
N GLN A 475 1.67 19.56 3.39
CA GLN A 475 2.62 20.42 2.70
C GLN A 475 1.95 21.75 2.31
N SER A 476 2.66 22.87 2.38
CA SER A 476 2.21 24.12 1.77
C SER A 476 3.35 24.93 1.15
N PHE A 477 3.09 25.55 0.01
CA PHE A 477 4.08 26.33 -0.76
C PHE A 477 3.38 27.38 -1.64
N PRO A 478 4.03 28.51 -1.98
CA PRO A 478 3.58 29.39 -3.06
C PRO A 478 3.42 28.62 -4.37
N ARG A 479 2.44 29.00 -5.21
CA ARG A 479 2.31 28.43 -6.55
C ARG A 479 3.63 28.63 -7.32
N PRO A 480 4.31 27.57 -7.79
CA PRO A 480 5.59 27.73 -8.48
C PRO A 480 5.45 28.57 -9.75
N ASP A 481 6.47 29.36 -10.05
CA ASP A 481 6.56 30.10 -11.30
C ASP A 481 6.83 29.16 -12.48
N PRO A 482 6.33 29.47 -13.70
CA PRO A 482 6.58 28.64 -14.89
C PRO A 482 8.05 28.38 -15.21
N ALA A 483 8.96 29.26 -14.75
CA ALA A 483 10.41 29.08 -14.86
C ALA A 483 10.94 27.86 -14.08
N ASP A 484 10.25 27.41 -13.03
CA ASP A 484 10.63 26.24 -12.23
C ASP A 484 10.08 24.92 -12.77
N TYR A 485 9.11 24.95 -13.69
CA TYR A 485 8.33 23.77 -14.09
C TYR A 485 9.18 22.61 -14.62
N ALA A 486 10.20 22.91 -15.44
CA ALA A 486 11.14 21.88 -15.92
C ALA A 486 11.95 21.26 -14.78
N ARG A 487 12.50 22.11 -13.88
CA ARG A 487 13.34 21.72 -12.73
C ARG A 487 12.59 20.86 -11.70
N LEU A 488 11.33 21.19 -11.45
CA LEU A 488 10.44 20.40 -10.58
C LEU A 488 10.08 19.06 -11.25
N THR A 489 9.75 19.08 -12.55
CA THR A 489 9.42 17.88 -13.32
C THR A 489 10.59 16.89 -13.37
N GLU A 490 11.80 17.36 -13.68
CA GLU A 490 13.03 16.56 -13.63
C GLU A 490 13.29 15.95 -12.24
N THR A 491 12.88 16.63 -11.17
CA THR A 491 13.00 16.11 -9.80
C THR A 491 12.01 14.97 -9.57
N VAL A 492 10.74 15.10 -9.99
CA VAL A 492 9.76 14.01 -9.89
C VAL A 492 10.22 12.78 -10.67
N TRP A 493 10.75 12.94 -11.88
CA TRP A 493 11.27 11.81 -12.64
C TRP A 493 12.56 11.21 -12.04
N ARG A 494 13.45 12.03 -11.44
CA ARG A 494 14.63 11.57 -10.68
C ARG A 494 14.27 10.84 -9.38
N ASN A 495 13.18 11.23 -8.75
CA ASN A 495 12.68 10.61 -7.52
C ASN A 495 12.17 9.20 -7.78
N ASN A 496 11.53 8.94 -8.93
CA ASN A 496 10.85 7.67 -9.20
C ASN A 496 11.50 6.79 -10.30
N ARG A 497 12.53 7.25 -11.05
CA ARG A 497 13.31 6.41 -11.99
C ARG A 497 14.79 6.35 -11.61
N ARG A 498 15.39 5.15 -11.68
CA ARG A 498 16.84 4.97 -11.73
C ARG A 498 17.45 5.71 -12.93
N ILE A 499 18.36 6.65 -12.68
CA ILE A 499 19.11 7.34 -13.74
C ILE A 499 20.26 6.43 -14.22
N GLY A 500 19.96 5.60 -15.21
CA GLY A 500 20.92 4.80 -15.97
C GLY A 500 21.16 3.40 -15.42
N ALA A 501 20.96 2.38 -16.28
CA ALA A 501 21.44 1.03 -16.04
C ALA A 501 22.96 0.95 -16.23
N ALA A 502 23.67 0.21 -15.37
CA ALA A 502 25.10 0.01 -15.57
C ALA A 502 25.34 -0.96 -16.73
N ALA A 503 26.44 -0.78 -17.47
CA ALA A 503 26.74 -1.67 -18.61
C ALA A 503 26.91 -3.14 -18.17
N GLY A 504 27.36 -3.38 -16.94
CA GLY A 504 27.44 -4.71 -16.33
C GLY A 504 26.08 -5.35 -16.07
N ASP A 505 25.09 -4.58 -15.59
CA ASP A 505 23.72 -5.08 -15.31
C ASP A 505 23.11 -5.70 -16.58
N LYS A 506 23.21 -4.97 -17.69
CA LYS A 506 22.71 -5.42 -19.00
C LYS A 506 23.41 -6.69 -19.49
N ALA A 507 24.70 -6.85 -19.22
CA ALA A 507 25.44 -8.06 -19.59
C ALA A 507 25.02 -9.27 -18.73
N ILE A 508 24.83 -9.07 -17.42
CA ILE A 508 24.35 -10.11 -16.50
C ILE A 508 22.92 -10.55 -16.87
N LEU A 509 22.00 -9.61 -17.07
CA LEU A 509 20.61 -9.93 -17.46
C LEU A 509 20.55 -10.64 -18.83
N GLN A 510 21.36 -10.22 -19.81
CA GLN A 510 21.45 -10.91 -21.11
C GLN A 510 22.06 -12.33 -21.02
N MET A 511 22.91 -12.59 -20.02
CA MET A 511 23.37 -13.95 -19.73
C MET A 511 22.23 -14.77 -19.09
N LEU A 512 21.60 -14.25 -18.03
CA LEU A 512 20.54 -14.94 -17.30
C LEU A 512 19.36 -15.29 -18.21
N ARG A 513 18.86 -14.34 -19.02
CA ARG A 513 17.80 -14.56 -20.02
C ARG A 513 18.11 -15.61 -21.10
N ARG A 514 19.37 -16.03 -21.25
CA ARG A 514 19.78 -17.13 -22.15
C ARG A 514 19.97 -18.47 -21.43
N ARG A 515 20.11 -18.44 -20.11
CA ARG A 515 20.62 -19.56 -19.29
C ARG A 515 19.66 -20.02 -18.19
N ILE A 516 18.73 -19.16 -17.79
CA ILE A 516 17.65 -19.45 -16.85
C ILE A 516 16.37 -19.53 -17.67
N HIS A 517 15.67 -20.65 -17.62
CA HIS A 517 14.39 -20.88 -18.30
C HIS A 517 13.22 -21.02 -17.32
N HIS A 518 13.51 -21.24 -16.04
CA HIS A 518 12.53 -21.46 -14.98
C HIS A 518 12.79 -20.54 -13.78
N ILE A 519 11.72 -19.97 -13.22
CA ILE A 519 11.75 -19.26 -11.94
C ILE A 519 10.66 -19.82 -11.03
N LEU A 520 11.06 -20.23 -9.83
CA LEU A 520 10.14 -20.50 -8.72
C LEU A 520 10.12 -19.25 -7.84
N TYR A 521 8.94 -18.66 -7.69
CA TYR A 521 8.70 -17.48 -6.87
C TYR A 521 7.84 -17.89 -5.67
N VAL A 522 8.44 -17.86 -4.49
CA VAL A 522 7.86 -18.29 -3.23
C VAL A 522 7.53 -17.08 -2.37
N ILE A 523 6.30 -17.02 -1.85
CA ILE A 523 5.88 -16.02 -0.86
C ILE A 523 5.56 -16.73 0.47
N LYS A 524 6.02 -16.10 1.55
CA LYS A 524 5.84 -16.40 2.99
C LYS A 524 5.14 -15.21 3.68
N GLU A 525 4.99 -15.23 5.01
CA GLU A 525 4.09 -14.31 5.73
C GLU A 525 4.78 -13.53 6.87
N ASN A 526 4.84 -12.21 6.71
CA ASN A 526 5.13 -11.20 7.75
C ASN A 526 6.41 -11.36 8.62
N ARG A 527 7.54 -11.91 8.14
CA ARG A 527 8.78 -12.04 8.95
C ARG A 527 9.82 -10.92 8.74
N GLY A 528 10.48 -10.53 9.84
CA GLY A 528 11.50 -9.46 9.84
C GLY A 528 12.93 -10.01 9.74
N TYR A 529 13.83 -9.25 9.12
CA TYR A 529 15.24 -9.65 8.95
C TYR A 529 15.89 -10.05 10.28
N ASP A 530 15.79 -9.18 11.30
CA ASP A 530 16.45 -9.39 12.59
C ASP A 530 15.93 -10.63 13.34
N GLN A 531 14.65 -11.01 13.16
CA GLN A 531 14.06 -12.17 13.84
C GLN A 531 14.72 -13.50 13.45
N LEU A 532 15.14 -13.63 12.18
CA LEU A 532 15.75 -14.84 11.62
C LEU A 532 17.28 -14.71 11.49
N PHE A 533 17.81 -13.52 11.20
CA PHE A 533 19.21 -13.28 10.83
C PHE A 533 19.99 -12.32 11.74
N GLY A 534 19.39 -11.74 12.79
CA GLY A 534 20.05 -10.73 13.64
C GLY A 534 21.36 -11.17 14.30
N ASP A 535 21.59 -12.46 14.53
CA ASP A 535 22.84 -13.01 15.06
C ASP A 535 23.89 -13.41 13.99
N LEU A 536 23.56 -13.29 12.69
CA LEU A 536 24.48 -13.60 11.59
C LEU A 536 25.56 -12.53 11.45
N ARG A 537 26.63 -12.67 12.24
CA ARG A 537 27.88 -11.85 12.34
C ARG A 537 28.49 -11.25 11.06
N ARG A 538 28.07 -11.65 9.87
CA ARG A 538 28.53 -11.11 8.57
C ARG A 538 27.64 -9.98 8.02
N GLY A 539 26.39 -9.91 8.47
CA GLY A 539 25.42 -8.88 8.12
C GLY A 539 25.32 -7.78 9.18
N ASP A 540 24.43 -6.83 8.95
CA ASP A 540 24.04 -5.79 9.92
C ASP A 540 22.80 -6.30 10.68
N GLY A 541 22.88 -6.61 11.97
CA GLY A 541 21.81 -7.31 12.68
C GLY A 541 21.88 -7.20 14.20
N ASP A 542 20.74 -7.29 14.88
CA ASP A 542 20.68 -7.34 16.35
C ASP A 542 20.47 -8.78 16.87
N PRO A 543 21.48 -9.41 17.51
CA PRO A 543 21.33 -10.72 18.13
C PRO A 543 20.30 -10.77 19.27
N ASP A 544 19.97 -9.64 19.92
CA ASP A 544 18.92 -9.58 20.94
C ASP A 544 17.51 -9.69 20.31
N LEU A 545 17.36 -9.61 18.97
CA LEU A 545 16.10 -9.76 18.23
C LEU A 545 15.93 -11.13 17.54
N ALA A 546 17.01 -11.90 17.34
CA ALA A 546 17.07 -13.17 16.60
C ALA A 546 16.37 -14.37 17.27
N ILE A 547 15.08 -14.26 17.58
CA ILE A 547 14.31 -15.24 18.35
C ILE A 547 13.89 -16.50 17.56
N LEU A 548 13.78 -16.42 16.23
CA LEU A 548 13.41 -17.56 15.37
C LEU A 548 14.63 -18.32 14.83
N ALA A 549 15.83 -17.73 14.92
CA ALA A 549 17.09 -18.29 14.44
C ALA A 549 17.40 -19.77 14.81
N PRO A 550 16.99 -20.32 15.98
CA PRO A 550 17.20 -21.74 16.30
C PRO A 550 16.34 -22.72 15.47
N TYR A 551 15.27 -22.23 14.83
CA TYR A 551 14.22 -23.04 14.21
C TYR A 551 14.23 -22.99 12.68
N CYS A 552 14.96 -22.02 12.08
CA CYS A 552 15.13 -21.87 10.63
C CYS A 552 16.55 -22.23 10.08
N PRO A 553 17.04 -23.48 10.28
CA PRO A 553 18.39 -23.90 9.86
C PRO A 553 18.58 -24.06 8.34
N ASN A 554 17.52 -24.09 7.51
CA ASN A 554 17.63 -24.09 6.06
C ASN A 554 17.70 -22.67 5.51
N GLU A 555 16.80 -21.77 5.92
CA GLU A 555 16.79 -20.36 5.50
C GLU A 555 18.12 -19.65 5.85
N ARG A 556 18.59 -19.82 7.09
CA ARG A 556 19.90 -19.31 7.52
C ARG A 556 21.05 -19.90 6.70
N ARG A 557 20.98 -21.19 6.38
CA ARG A 557 21.96 -21.90 5.56
C ARG A 557 21.90 -21.47 4.08
N LEU A 558 20.76 -21.02 3.57
CA LEU A 558 20.64 -20.39 2.26
C LEU A 558 21.34 -19.02 2.28
N ALA A 559 21.05 -18.16 3.24
CA ALA A 559 21.71 -16.86 3.40
C ALA A 559 23.24 -16.98 3.64
N GLU A 560 23.69 -17.96 4.42
CA GLU A 560 25.12 -18.20 4.67
C GLU A 560 25.87 -18.77 3.46
N ARG A 561 25.21 -19.62 2.64
CA ARG A 561 25.84 -20.30 1.50
C ARG A 561 25.76 -19.53 0.20
N PHE A 562 24.65 -18.86 -0.08
CA PHE A 562 24.45 -18.06 -1.28
C PHE A 562 24.80 -16.61 -0.97
N VAL A 563 23.78 -15.79 -0.73
CA VAL A 563 23.90 -14.37 -0.44
C VAL A 563 23.07 -14.01 0.79
N LEU A 564 23.68 -13.34 1.76
CA LEU A 564 22.94 -12.59 2.77
C LEU A 564 22.60 -11.21 2.21
N LEU A 565 21.31 -10.90 2.15
CA LEU A 565 20.77 -9.60 1.76
C LEU A 565 20.53 -8.75 3.00
N ASP A 566 21.55 -7.98 3.41
CA ASP A 566 21.47 -7.11 4.60
C ASP A 566 20.34 -6.06 4.49
N HIS A 567 20.01 -5.64 3.27
CA HIS A 567 19.15 -4.50 2.99
C HIS A 567 18.01 -4.83 2.01
N PHE A 568 17.25 -5.89 2.31
CA PHE A 568 15.96 -6.15 1.68
C PHE A 568 14.81 -5.55 2.49
N PHE A 569 13.82 -4.96 1.82
CA PHE A 569 12.65 -4.32 2.45
C PHE A 569 11.39 -4.70 1.67
N CYS A 570 10.37 -5.18 2.37
CA CYS A 570 9.07 -5.38 1.74
C CYS A 570 8.47 -4.02 1.34
N SER A 571 7.80 -3.95 0.20
CA SER A 571 7.28 -2.69 -0.34
C SER A 571 5.87 -2.34 0.16
N GLY A 572 5.13 -3.33 0.67
CA GLY A 572 3.89 -3.13 1.42
C GLY A 572 4.14 -3.04 2.92
N GLU A 573 3.09 -2.66 3.64
CA GLU A 573 3.07 -2.43 5.09
C GLU A 573 2.41 -3.59 5.85
N VAL A 574 1.54 -4.36 5.18
CA VAL A 574 0.73 -5.51 5.68
C VAL A 574 0.29 -6.40 4.51
N SER A 575 -0.24 -7.62 4.72
CA SER A 575 -0.56 -8.55 3.62
C SER A 575 -1.50 -7.91 2.57
N GLY A 576 -2.47 -7.11 3.02
CA GLY A 576 -3.44 -6.40 2.19
C GLY A 576 -2.88 -5.32 1.25
N ASP A 577 -1.61 -4.92 1.35
CA ASP A 577 -0.90 -4.29 0.22
C ASP A 577 0.42 -4.99 -0.17
N GLY A 578 1.01 -5.80 0.73
CA GLY A 578 2.16 -6.67 0.49
C GLY A 578 1.95 -7.67 -0.64
N TRP A 579 0.77 -8.30 -0.75
CA TRP A 579 0.43 -9.19 -1.87
C TRP A 579 0.34 -8.45 -3.20
N ASN A 580 -0.16 -7.21 -3.23
CA ASN A 580 -0.24 -6.41 -4.45
C ASN A 580 1.16 -5.90 -4.86
N TRP A 581 1.97 -5.39 -3.92
CA TRP A 581 3.37 -5.09 -4.18
C TRP A 581 4.16 -6.31 -4.67
N SER A 582 3.86 -7.51 -4.16
CA SER A 582 4.51 -8.77 -4.51
C SER A 582 3.96 -9.45 -5.79
N THR A 583 2.85 -8.97 -6.37
CA THR A 583 2.29 -9.58 -7.60
C THR A 583 1.98 -8.59 -8.73
N GLU A 584 2.03 -7.29 -8.46
CA GLU A 584 1.67 -6.19 -9.37
C GLU A 584 2.77 -5.12 -9.49
N ALA A 585 3.80 -5.19 -8.63
CA ALA A 585 4.80 -4.14 -8.40
C ALA A 585 4.22 -2.76 -7.95
N ARG A 586 2.94 -2.72 -7.53
CA ARG A 586 2.25 -1.55 -6.99
C ARG A 586 1.05 -1.94 -6.12
N ALA A 587 0.55 -1.00 -5.32
CA ALA A 587 -0.83 -1.00 -4.85
C ALA A 587 -1.67 -0.03 -5.71
N THR A 588 -2.96 -0.31 -5.90
CA THR A 588 -3.92 0.62 -6.54
C THR A 588 -4.47 1.62 -5.51
N ASP A 589 -4.99 2.76 -5.97
CA ASP A 589 -5.39 3.85 -5.05
C ASP A 589 -6.54 3.48 -4.11
N ILE A 590 -7.40 2.54 -4.49
CA ILE A 590 -8.43 2.03 -3.58
C ILE A 590 -7.83 1.16 -2.46
N ILE A 591 -6.78 0.38 -2.74
CA ILE A 591 -6.06 -0.44 -1.74
C ILE A 591 -5.39 0.47 -0.72
N GLU A 592 -4.59 1.42 -1.20
CA GLU A 592 -3.94 2.49 -0.41
C GLU A 592 -4.92 3.26 0.48
N LYS A 593 -6.19 3.39 0.06
CA LYS A 593 -7.28 4.04 0.82
C LYS A 593 -8.07 3.12 1.75
N THR A 594 -8.02 1.80 1.58
CA THR A 594 -8.88 0.85 2.33
C THR A 594 -8.12 -0.05 3.28
N VAL A 595 -6.87 -0.43 2.98
CA VAL A 595 -5.99 -1.19 3.88
C VAL A 595 -5.95 -0.62 5.31
N PRO A 596 -5.55 0.64 5.55
CA PRO A 596 -5.46 1.16 6.92
C PRO A 596 -6.80 1.17 7.67
N LEU A 597 -7.93 1.30 6.96
CA LEU A 597 -9.27 1.24 7.55
C LEU A 597 -9.73 -0.19 7.82
N HIS A 598 -9.43 -1.15 6.93
CA HIS A 598 -9.75 -2.57 7.11
C HIS A 598 -9.07 -3.12 8.37
N TYR A 599 -7.76 -2.87 8.50
CA TYR A 599 -6.94 -3.29 9.64
C TYR A 599 -7.29 -2.56 10.95
N ALA A 600 -7.95 -1.40 10.87
CA ALA A 600 -8.57 -0.73 12.03
C ALA A 600 -10.04 -1.16 12.28
N HIS A 601 -10.54 -2.15 11.53
CA HIS A 601 -11.93 -2.64 11.51
C HIS A 601 -13.00 -1.57 11.18
N ARG A 602 -12.59 -0.49 10.51
CA ARG A 602 -13.36 0.75 10.25
C ARG A 602 -14.29 0.72 9.04
N GLY A 603 -14.57 -0.44 8.44
CA GLY A 603 -15.67 -0.57 7.46
C GLY A 603 -15.35 -1.48 6.27
N PRO A 604 -14.33 -1.14 5.46
CA PRO A 604 -13.97 -1.92 4.26
C PRO A 604 -13.62 -3.38 4.55
N THR A 605 -13.90 -4.23 3.58
CA THR A 605 -13.56 -5.66 3.52
C THR A 605 -12.15 -5.90 2.98
N TYR A 606 -11.66 -7.14 3.07
CA TYR A 606 -10.37 -7.56 2.52
C TYR A 606 -10.52 -7.81 1.02
N ASP A 607 -10.43 -6.75 0.20
CA ASP A 607 -10.70 -6.80 -1.24
C ASP A 607 -9.41 -7.04 -2.08
N PHE A 608 -8.34 -7.53 -1.45
CA PHE A 608 -6.95 -7.39 -1.94
C PHE A 608 -6.43 -8.58 -2.75
N GLU A 609 -6.73 -9.82 -2.34
CA GLU A 609 -6.24 -11.07 -2.97
C GLU A 609 -7.23 -11.70 -3.98
N GLY A 610 -8.08 -10.87 -4.61
CA GLY A 610 -8.98 -11.27 -5.70
C GLY A 610 -10.44 -11.43 -5.31
N ASP A 611 -10.75 -11.51 -4.01
CA ASP A 611 -12.11 -11.40 -3.48
C ASP A 611 -12.57 -9.94 -3.44
N ASN A 612 -13.88 -9.70 -3.49
CA ASN A 612 -14.51 -8.39 -3.34
C ASN A 612 -15.69 -8.55 -2.38
N ARG A 613 -15.68 -7.86 -1.23
CA ARG A 613 -16.69 -7.95 -0.17
C ARG A 613 -16.94 -9.38 0.32
N ASN A 614 -15.83 -10.10 0.51
CA ASN A 614 -15.78 -11.50 0.92
C ASN A 614 -16.52 -12.44 -0.06
N ILE A 615 -16.41 -12.16 -1.36
CA ILE A 615 -16.93 -12.98 -2.46
C ILE A 615 -15.86 -13.10 -3.56
N ALA A 616 -15.50 -14.33 -3.92
CA ALA A 616 -14.54 -14.63 -4.97
C ALA A 616 -15.05 -14.24 -6.38
N VAL A 617 -14.62 -13.08 -6.88
CA VAL A 617 -15.07 -12.57 -8.19
C VAL A 617 -14.39 -13.26 -9.38
N GLY A 618 -13.33 -14.05 -9.20
CA GLY A 618 -12.71 -14.84 -10.27
C GLY A 618 -13.66 -15.83 -10.97
N ILE A 619 -14.76 -16.22 -10.30
CA ILE A 619 -15.85 -16.99 -10.90
C ILE A 619 -16.89 -16.03 -11.50
N GLY A 620 -17.19 -16.19 -12.78
CA GLY A 620 -17.87 -15.16 -13.58
C GLY A 620 -19.40 -15.16 -13.58
N THR A 621 -20.06 -16.27 -13.22
CA THR A 621 -21.53 -16.35 -13.17
C THR A 621 -22.02 -16.70 -11.77
N MET A 622 -23.21 -16.20 -11.42
CA MET A 622 -23.82 -16.45 -10.12
C MET A 622 -24.08 -17.94 -9.86
N ALA A 623 -24.45 -18.70 -10.89
CA ALA A 623 -24.65 -20.15 -10.78
C ALA A 623 -23.35 -20.89 -10.40
N GLN A 624 -22.24 -20.59 -11.07
CA GLN A 624 -20.94 -21.18 -10.75
C GLN A 624 -20.42 -20.73 -9.38
N ARG A 625 -20.70 -19.48 -8.99
CA ARG A 625 -20.40 -18.98 -7.64
C ARG A 625 -21.15 -19.78 -6.57
N LYS A 626 -22.46 -20.03 -6.77
CA LYS A 626 -23.30 -20.86 -5.87
C LYS A 626 -22.98 -22.35 -5.90
N GLU A 627 -22.37 -22.85 -6.98
CA GLU A 627 -21.83 -24.22 -7.07
C GLU A 627 -20.52 -24.35 -6.29
N ALA A 628 -19.67 -23.31 -6.31
CA ALA A 628 -18.47 -23.25 -5.47
C ALA A 628 -18.84 -23.08 -3.99
N ASP A 629 -19.52 -21.99 -3.62
CA ASP A 629 -20.04 -21.73 -2.27
C ASP A 629 -21.58 -21.65 -2.26
N PRO A 630 -22.26 -22.68 -1.72
CA PRO A 630 -23.70 -22.64 -1.48
C PRO A 630 -24.15 -21.57 -0.47
N GLY A 631 -23.26 -20.99 0.33
CA GLY A 631 -23.54 -19.94 1.32
C GLY A 631 -23.88 -18.56 0.73
N LEU A 632 -23.33 -18.21 -0.45
CA LEU A 632 -23.48 -16.87 -1.04
C LEU A 632 -24.93 -16.35 -1.12
N PRO A 633 -25.19 -15.05 -0.91
CA PRO A 633 -26.52 -14.46 -1.07
C PRO A 633 -27.05 -14.60 -2.50
N ASP A 634 -28.29 -15.10 -2.69
CA ASP A 634 -28.90 -15.31 -4.02
C ASP A 634 -29.39 -14.00 -4.69
N ASP A 635 -28.44 -13.08 -4.92
CA ASP A 635 -28.65 -11.85 -5.67
C ASP A 635 -27.70 -11.82 -6.89
N PRO A 636 -28.18 -12.06 -8.13
CA PRO A 636 -27.33 -12.00 -9.32
C PRO A 636 -26.92 -10.58 -9.70
N ASP A 637 -27.48 -9.54 -9.08
CA ASP A 637 -27.02 -8.16 -9.21
C ASP A 637 -25.83 -7.86 -8.25
N LEU A 638 -25.34 -8.85 -7.48
CA LEU A 638 -24.21 -8.69 -6.57
C LEU A 638 -22.89 -8.99 -7.28
N LEU A 639 -22.15 -7.93 -7.60
CA LEU A 639 -20.83 -7.96 -8.26
C LEU A 639 -20.81 -8.81 -9.56
N PRO A 640 -21.65 -8.54 -10.58
CA PRO A 640 -21.74 -9.40 -11.77
C PRO A 640 -20.42 -9.41 -12.56
N GLY A 641 -20.11 -10.55 -13.19
CA GLY A 641 -18.88 -10.74 -13.96
C GLY A 641 -17.60 -10.79 -13.11
N THR A 642 -16.46 -11.03 -13.77
CA THR A 642 -15.17 -11.29 -13.09
C THR A 642 -14.33 -10.05 -12.79
N ARG A 643 -14.95 -8.87 -12.63
CA ARG A 643 -14.21 -7.63 -12.38
C ARG A 643 -13.95 -7.50 -10.88
N SER A 644 -12.69 -7.30 -10.49
CA SER A 644 -12.32 -6.87 -9.13
C SER A 644 -12.12 -5.36 -9.08
N VAL A 645 -12.53 -4.72 -7.98
CA VAL A 645 -12.29 -3.29 -7.71
C VAL A 645 -10.80 -2.97 -7.50
N ALA A 646 -10.02 -3.93 -6.98
CA ALA A 646 -8.62 -3.73 -6.61
C ALA A 646 -7.64 -3.95 -7.79
N ALA A 647 -8.05 -4.70 -8.82
CA ALA A 647 -7.16 -5.23 -9.84
C ALA A 647 -6.45 -4.14 -10.70
N PRO A 648 -5.13 -4.25 -10.94
CA PRO A 648 -4.36 -3.29 -11.70
C PRO A 648 -4.60 -3.43 -13.21
N ASP A 649 -4.58 -2.32 -13.93
CA ASP A 649 -4.39 -2.32 -15.38
C ASP A 649 -2.96 -2.72 -15.75
N GLY A 650 -2.82 -3.45 -16.86
CA GLY A 650 -1.52 -3.77 -17.45
C GLY A 650 -0.80 -2.54 -18.02
N SER A 651 0.52 -2.66 -18.19
CA SER A 651 1.39 -1.55 -18.59
C SER A 651 1.05 -0.92 -19.95
N GLU A 652 0.36 -1.62 -20.85
CA GLU A 652 -0.14 -1.08 -22.14
C GLU A 652 -1.65 -0.69 -22.07
N GLY A 653 -2.29 -0.82 -20.91
CA GLY A 653 -3.69 -0.47 -20.65
C GLY A 653 -4.68 -1.63 -20.65
N GLU A 654 -4.21 -2.87 -20.45
CA GLU A 654 -5.06 -4.06 -20.38
C GLU A 654 -5.86 -4.09 -19.06
N VAL A 655 -7.18 -3.84 -19.14
CA VAL A 655 -8.06 -3.63 -17.98
C VAL A 655 -8.04 -4.80 -17.00
N GLY A 656 -7.57 -4.57 -15.77
CA GLY A 656 -7.52 -5.58 -14.70
C GLY A 656 -6.53 -6.74 -14.92
N LEU A 657 -5.56 -6.59 -15.84
CA LEU A 657 -4.58 -7.61 -16.24
C LEU A 657 -3.11 -7.15 -16.02
N GLY A 658 -2.88 -6.39 -14.96
CA GLY A 658 -1.56 -5.88 -14.57
C GLY A 658 -0.72 -6.78 -13.67
N TYR A 659 -1.20 -7.98 -13.34
CA TYR A 659 -0.47 -8.94 -12.51
C TYR A 659 0.71 -9.60 -13.25
N LEU A 660 1.68 -10.07 -12.46
CA LEU A 660 2.88 -10.81 -12.88
C LEU A 660 2.57 -11.96 -13.84
N TRP A 661 1.58 -12.79 -13.51
CA TRP A 661 1.16 -13.92 -14.34
C TRP A 661 0.49 -13.48 -15.64
N ASP A 662 -0.28 -12.39 -15.63
CA ASP A 662 -0.94 -11.89 -16.83
C ASP A 662 0.09 -11.32 -17.81
N ALA A 663 1.12 -10.62 -17.33
CA ALA A 663 2.20 -10.14 -18.17
C ALA A 663 3.04 -11.30 -18.75
N ALA A 664 3.32 -12.34 -17.96
CA ALA A 664 4.00 -13.54 -18.43
C ALA A 664 3.18 -14.30 -19.50
N LEU A 665 1.90 -14.59 -19.22
CA LEU A 665 1.02 -15.32 -20.13
C LEU A 665 0.76 -14.55 -21.44
N ARG A 666 0.65 -13.21 -21.41
CA ARG A 666 0.57 -12.36 -22.63
C ARG A 666 1.82 -12.46 -23.53
N LYS A 667 2.94 -13.00 -23.04
CA LYS A 667 4.16 -13.25 -23.81
C LYS A 667 4.40 -14.73 -24.13
N GLY A 668 3.43 -15.60 -23.83
CA GLY A 668 3.52 -17.05 -24.08
C GLY A 668 4.40 -17.80 -23.07
N ILE A 669 4.71 -17.19 -21.93
CA ILE A 669 5.51 -17.80 -20.85
C ILE A 669 4.58 -18.71 -20.04
N THR A 670 5.00 -19.96 -19.80
CA THR A 670 4.19 -20.94 -19.05
C THR A 670 4.20 -20.61 -17.56
N VAL A 671 3.01 -20.45 -16.99
CA VAL A 671 2.79 -20.17 -15.56
C VAL A 671 2.10 -21.36 -14.90
N ARG A 672 2.44 -21.66 -13.64
CA ARG A 672 1.72 -22.58 -12.76
C ARG A 672 1.57 -21.95 -11.38
N ASN A 673 0.40 -22.11 -10.74
CA ASN A 673 0.11 -21.51 -9.45
C ASN A 673 -0.20 -22.55 -8.38
N TYR A 674 0.39 -22.35 -7.21
CA TYR A 674 0.27 -23.16 -6.00
C TYR A 674 -0.03 -22.22 -4.82
N GLY A 675 -1.28 -21.79 -4.72
CA GLY A 675 -1.82 -21.09 -3.53
C GLY A 675 -1.94 -19.55 -3.60
N PHE A 676 -1.55 -18.86 -4.67
CA PHE A 676 -1.78 -17.41 -4.79
C PHE A 676 -3.23 -17.12 -5.19
N PHE A 677 -3.86 -16.11 -4.55
CA PHE A 677 -5.19 -15.57 -4.89
C PHE A 677 -6.27 -16.66 -4.98
N GLY A 678 -6.73 -17.13 -3.82
CA GLY A 678 -7.80 -18.13 -3.70
C GLY A 678 -8.73 -17.85 -2.53
N ASP A 679 -9.95 -18.36 -2.62
CA ASP A 679 -10.97 -18.29 -1.57
C ASP A 679 -10.52 -19.08 -0.33
N LEU A 680 -10.11 -18.34 0.71
CA LEU A 680 -9.62 -18.88 1.98
C LEU A 680 -10.74 -19.22 2.97
N THR A 681 -11.93 -18.62 2.79
CA THR A 681 -13.05 -18.70 3.75
C THR A 681 -13.43 -20.15 4.09
N ARG A 682 -13.36 -21.01 3.07
CA ARG A 682 -13.72 -22.42 3.08
C ARG A 682 -12.88 -23.30 4.00
N TYR A 683 -11.67 -22.86 4.35
CA TYR A 683 -10.79 -23.60 5.26
C TYR A 683 -11.22 -23.49 6.73
N HIS A 684 -12.14 -22.58 7.06
CA HIS A 684 -12.55 -22.25 8.43
C HIS A 684 -14.06 -22.41 8.68
N LEU A 685 -14.81 -22.93 7.70
CA LEU A 685 -16.23 -23.29 7.83
C LEU A 685 -16.44 -24.45 8.84
N PRO A 686 -17.64 -24.57 9.45
CA PRO A 686 -18.04 -25.74 10.23
C PRO A 686 -17.97 -27.03 9.41
N LYS A 687 -17.74 -28.19 10.05
CA LYS A 687 -17.61 -29.49 9.36
C LYS A 687 -18.92 -29.99 8.76
N GLU A 688 -20.02 -29.42 9.22
CA GLU A 688 -21.39 -29.65 8.81
C GLU A 688 -21.79 -28.80 7.58
N ASP A 689 -20.95 -27.83 7.20
CA ASP A 689 -21.18 -26.96 6.05
C ASP A 689 -20.82 -27.68 4.72
N PRO A 690 -21.69 -27.63 3.68
CA PRO A 690 -21.42 -28.31 2.41
C PRO A 690 -20.21 -27.76 1.63
N ALA A 691 -19.71 -26.56 1.96
CA ALA A 691 -18.54 -25.97 1.31
C ALA A 691 -17.20 -26.26 2.03
N PHE A 692 -17.23 -26.87 3.23
CA PHE A 692 -16.06 -27.16 4.06
C PHE A 692 -15.03 -28.08 3.39
N LEU A 693 -13.75 -27.72 3.52
CA LEU A 693 -12.63 -28.43 2.90
C LEU A 693 -11.79 -29.20 3.95
N PRO A 694 -12.00 -30.53 4.13
CA PRO A 694 -11.22 -31.32 5.08
C PRO A 694 -9.73 -31.34 4.75
N LEU A 695 -8.91 -31.66 5.75
CA LEU A 695 -7.46 -31.82 5.61
C LEU A 695 -7.17 -33.18 4.97
N SER A 696 -6.52 -33.20 3.81
CA SER A 696 -6.01 -34.43 3.18
C SER A 696 -4.53 -34.27 2.81
N ARG A 697 -3.74 -35.32 3.09
CA ARG A 697 -2.31 -35.41 2.77
C ARG A 697 -2.04 -35.87 1.34
N HIS A 698 -3.05 -36.39 0.64
CA HIS A 698 -2.94 -36.98 -0.71
C HIS A 698 -4.06 -36.52 -1.67
N PRO A 699 -4.36 -35.20 -1.76
CA PRO A 699 -5.53 -34.67 -2.46
C PRO A 699 -5.67 -35.15 -3.91
N PHE A 700 -4.58 -35.17 -4.69
CA PHE A 700 -4.61 -35.66 -6.07
C PHE A 700 -5.02 -37.14 -6.18
N ALA A 701 -4.55 -38.00 -5.28
CA ALA A 701 -4.87 -39.42 -5.29
C ALA A 701 -6.32 -39.68 -4.83
N GLU A 702 -6.79 -38.89 -3.87
CA GLU A 702 -8.17 -38.91 -3.36
C GLU A 702 -9.16 -38.16 -4.28
N ARG A 703 -8.65 -37.41 -5.26
CA ARG A 703 -9.38 -36.49 -6.15
C ARG A 703 -10.11 -35.36 -5.40
N MET A 704 -9.59 -34.96 -4.26
CA MET A 704 -10.13 -33.93 -3.39
C MET A 704 -9.60 -32.55 -3.81
N ILE A 705 -10.47 -31.71 -4.39
CA ILE A 705 -10.15 -30.29 -4.62
C ILE A 705 -9.96 -29.61 -3.26
N GLN A 706 -8.84 -28.92 -3.09
CA GLN A 706 -8.50 -28.15 -1.90
C GLN A 706 -8.22 -26.67 -2.19
N PHE A 707 -8.19 -26.22 -3.45
CA PHE A 707 -7.95 -24.82 -3.81
C PHE A 707 -8.96 -24.27 -4.83
N PHE A 708 -9.49 -23.08 -4.56
CA PHE A 708 -10.52 -22.39 -5.35
C PHE A 708 -10.00 -20.99 -5.76
N PRO A 709 -9.48 -20.82 -6.98
CA PRO A 709 -8.80 -19.57 -7.37
C PRO A 709 -9.74 -18.36 -7.48
N ALA A 710 -9.41 -17.28 -6.79
CA ALA A 710 -10.15 -16.01 -6.77
C ALA A 710 -9.80 -15.09 -7.95
N ASN A 711 -8.70 -15.36 -8.67
CA ASN A 711 -8.34 -14.63 -9.90
C ASN A 711 -8.70 -15.42 -11.18
N PRO A 712 -9.35 -14.79 -12.19
CA PRO A 712 -9.87 -15.47 -13.39
C PRO A 712 -8.80 -15.86 -14.43
N THR A 713 -7.56 -15.36 -14.32
CA THR A 713 -6.43 -15.90 -15.07
C THR A 713 -5.81 -17.07 -14.34
N LEU A 714 -5.54 -16.95 -13.04
CA LEU A 714 -4.97 -18.03 -12.24
C LEU A 714 -5.86 -19.28 -12.21
N ALA A 715 -7.18 -19.13 -12.27
CA ALA A 715 -8.13 -20.24 -12.42
C ALA A 715 -7.83 -21.22 -13.58
N LYS A 716 -7.03 -20.80 -14.58
CA LYS A 716 -6.62 -21.62 -15.74
C LYS A 716 -5.28 -22.35 -15.53
N VAL A 717 -4.52 -21.99 -14.49
CA VAL A 717 -3.14 -22.43 -14.24
C VAL A 717 -2.85 -22.85 -12.79
N SER A 718 -3.80 -22.70 -11.87
CA SER A 718 -3.68 -23.19 -10.48
C SER A 718 -3.74 -24.71 -10.38
N ASP A 719 -3.00 -25.29 -9.45
CA ASP A 719 -3.28 -26.65 -8.99
C ASP A 719 -4.45 -26.64 -8.00
N LEU A 720 -5.51 -27.36 -8.34
CA LEU A 720 -6.73 -27.47 -7.53
C LEU A 720 -6.55 -28.43 -6.35
N TYR A 721 -5.49 -29.24 -6.35
CA TYR A 721 -5.15 -30.19 -5.29
C TYR A 721 -4.21 -29.60 -4.23
N TYR A 722 -3.56 -28.47 -4.52
CA TYR A 722 -2.81 -27.71 -3.51
C TYR A 722 -3.75 -27.16 -2.42
N ARG A 723 -3.21 -26.71 -1.29
CA ARG A 723 -3.97 -26.01 -0.24
C ARG A 723 -3.36 -24.63 0.01
N GLY A 724 -4.18 -23.59 -0.02
CA GLY A 724 -3.77 -22.19 0.23
C GLY A 724 -3.41 -21.93 1.69
N PHE A 725 -3.64 -20.70 2.14
CA PHE A 725 -3.42 -20.31 3.53
C PHE A 725 -4.33 -21.09 4.48
N ASP A 726 -3.74 -21.96 5.31
CA ASP A 726 -4.44 -22.69 6.37
C ASP A 726 -3.40 -23.20 7.39
N MET A 727 -3.38 -22.61 8.59
CA MET A 727 -2.42 -22.97 9.66
C MET A 727 -2.71 -24.34 10.31
N LYS A 728 -3.81 -25.00 9.94
CA LYS A 728 -4.07 -26.40 10.32
C LYS A 728 -3.27 -27.41 9.47
N TYR A 729 -2.66 -26.96 8.37
CA TYR A 729 -2.03 -27.79 7.36
C TYR A 729 -0.54 -27.45 7.19
N ALA A 730 0.32 -28.47 7.27
CA ALA A 730 1.76 -28.32 7.19
C ALA A 730 2.26 -27.95 5.77
N ASP A 731 3.23 -27.03 5.70
CA ASP A 731 3.99 -26.70 4.50
C ASP A 731 4.78 -27.88 3.97
N TYR A 732 5.17 -28.85 4.82
CA TYR A 732 5.65 -30.13 4.34
C TYR A 732 4.66 -30.80 3.36
N TRP A 733 3.36 -30.78 3.66
CA TRP A 733 2.35 -31.38 2.78
C TRP A 733 2.06 -30.51 1.55
N ARG A 734 2.14 -29.18 1.65
CA ARG A 734 2.14 -28.28 0.48
C ARG A 734 3.29 -28.60 -0.47
N TYR A 735 4.52 -28.71 0.06
CA TYR A 735 5.69 -29.19 -0.69
C TYR A 735 5.45 -30.57 -1.32
N LYS A 736 4.82 -31.51 -0.61
CA LYS A 736 4.56 -32.87 -1.14
C LYS A 736 3.63 -32.88 -2.36
N GLU A 737 2.65 -31.99 -2.42
CA GLU A 737 1.76 -31.86 -3.57
C GLU A 737 2.45 -31.14 -4.74
N TRP A 738 3.20 -30.07 -4.48
CA TRP A 738 4.07 -29.44 -5.49
C TRP A 738 5.11 -30.43 -6.06
N GLU A 739 5.72 -31.26 -5.20
CA GLU A 739 6.71 -32.26 -5.59
C GLU A 739 6.14 -33.30 -6.56
N ARG A 740 4.86 -33.67 -6.42
CA ARG A 740 4.14 -34.57 -7.34
C ARG A 740 4.13 -34.01 -8.75
N GLU A 741 3.76 -32.73 -8.90
CA GLU A 741 3.74 -32.03 -10.19
C GLU A 741 5.15 -31.88 -10.74
N PHE A 742 6.11 -31.46 -9.91
CA PHE A 742 7.51 -31.27 -10.29
C PHE A 742 8.15 -32.57 -10.83
N ASP A 743 7.92 -33.73 -10.20
CA ASP A 743 8.41 -35.01 -10.70
C ASP A 743 7.73 -35.44 -12.02
N ASP A 744 6.49 -35.02 -12.25
CA ASP A 744 5.79 -35.21 -13.51
C ASP A 744 6.37 -34.31 -14.62
N TYR A 745 6.62 -33.03 -14.31
CA TYR A 745 7.28 -32.07 -15.21
C TYR A 745 8.73 -32.46 -15.51
N ALA A 746 9.49 -32.96 -14.55
CA ALA A 746 10.87 -33.43 -14.75
C ALA A 746 10.94 -34.65 -15.68
N ARG A 747 9.99 -35.59 -15.53
CA ARG A 747 9.85 -36.79 -16.36
C ARG A 747 9.45 -36.46 -17.80
N LYS A 748 8.53 -35.50 -17.97
CA LYS A 748 8.04 -35.03 -19.28
C LYS A 748 8.99 -34.03 -19.97
N GLY A 749 9.82 -33.32 -19.22
CA GLY A 749 10.76 -32.32 -19.74
C GLY A 749 10.14 -30.95 -20.04
N ASN A 750 9.10 -30.55 -19.31
CA ASN A 750 8.27 -29.38 -19.59
C ASN A 750 7.87 -28.57 -18.33
N LEU A 751 8.81 -28.32 -17.42
CA LEU A 751 8.56 -27.47 -16.24
C LEU A 751 8.04 -26.08 -16.66
N PRO A 752 7.09 -25.47 -15.93
CA PRO A 752 6.66 -24.10 -16.15
C PRO A 752 7.84 -23.12 -16.08
N ALA A 753 7.80 -22.05 -16.87
CA ALA A 753 8.83 -21.01 -16.85
C ALA A 753 8.69 -20.07 -15.64
N LEU A 754 7.48 -19.95 -15.09
CA LEU A 754 7.19 -19.29 -13.82
C LEU A 754 6.28 -20.18 -12.94
N GLU A 755 6.73 -20.51 -11.73
CA GLU A 755 5.91 -21.13 -10.70
C GLU A 755 5.68 -20.15 -9.54
N LEU A 756 4.43 -20.03 -9.09
CA LEU A 756 3.99 -19.19 -7.97
C LEU A 756 3.62 -20.08 -6.80
N ILE A 757 4.23 -19.92 -5.62
CA ILE A 757 4.14 -20.89 -4.51
C ILE A 757 3.95 -20.16 -3.17
N ARG A 758 2.82 -20.34 -2.48
CA ARG A 758 2.60 -19.83 -1.11
C ARG A 758 2.99 -20.90 -0.10
N LEU A 759 3.94 -20.60 0.78
CA LEU A 759 4.33 -21.44 1.94
C LEU A 759 4.15 -20.59 3.21
N PRO A 760 2.93 -20.59 3.80
CA PRO A 760 2.57 -19.60 4.81
C PRO A 760 2.72 -20.05 6.27
N HIS A 761 3.19 -21.27 6.55
CA HIS A 761 3.07 -21.84 7.91
C HIS A 761 3.93 -21.11 8.95
N ASP A 762 4.89 -20.27 8.53
CA ASP A 762 5.61 -19.39 9.46
C ASP A 762 4.84 -18.14 9.89
N HIS A 763 3.64 -17.85 9.36
CA HIS A 763 2.63 -16.98 10.00
C HIS A 763 2.31 -17.46 11.42
N PHE A 764 2.35 -18.77 11.65
CA PHE A 764 1.91 -19.50 12.85
C PHE A 764 0.39 -19.39 13.10
N GLY A 765 -0.17 -20.38 13.81
CA GLY A 765 -1.58 -20.34 14.24
C GLY A 765 -2.25 -21.69 14.40
N SER A 766 -3.55 -21.65 14.72
CA SER A 766 -4.45 -22.83 14.80
C SER A 766 -3.92 -24.02 15.61
N PHE A 767 -3.03 -23.80 16.59
CA PHE A 767 -2.23 -24.82 17.28
C PHE A 767 -3.01 -26.08 17.68
N ARG A 768 -4.17 -25.92 18.34
CA ARG A 768 -5.06 -27.01 18.79
C ARG A 768 -5.55 -27.93 17.65
N GLU A 769 -5.66 -27.41 16.45
CA GLU A 769 -6.23 -28.09 15.27
C GLU A 769 -5.16 -28.47 14.23
N ALA A 770 -3.89 -28.12 14.46
CA ALA A 770 -2.79 -28.40 13.56
C ALA A 770 -2.57 -29.90 13.36
N ALA A 771 -2.53 -30.32 12.09
CA ALA A 771 -2.25 -31.70 11.72
C ALA A 771 -0.83 -32.13 12.14
N ASP A 772 -0.61 -33.45 12.22
CA ASP A 772 0.71 -34.06 12.41
C ASP A 772 1.53 -33.58 13.64
N LYS A 773 0.87 -33.00 14.66
CA LYS A 773 1.52 -32.33 15.80
C LYS A 773 2.51 -31.23 15.37
N VAL A 774 2.18 -30.47 14.33
CA VAL A 774 2.89 -29.22 14.01
C VAL A 774 2.23 -28.08 14.79
N ASP A 775 2.08 -28.28 16.10
CA ASP A 775 1.14 -27.59 17.00
C ASP A 775 1.82 -26.56 17.92
N THR A 776 3.04 -26.13 17.58
CA THR A 776 3.84 -25.16 18.34
C THR A 776 4.55 -24.19 17.41
N VAL A 777 4.84 -22.97 17.87
CA VAL A 777 5.63 -21.97 17.12
C VAL A 777 6.95 -22.55 16.64
N GLU A 778 7.64 -23.31 17.51
CA GLU A 778 8.89 -23.99 17.17
C GLU A 778 8.74 -25.03 16.05
N ALA A 779 7.59 -25.71 15.97
CA ALA A 779 7.32 -26.71 14.93
C ALA A 779 6.84 -26.07 13.62
N GLN A 780 6.02 -25.01 13.68
CA GLN A 780 5.48 -24.32 12.48
C GLN A 780 6.58 -23.56 11.73
N MET A 781 7.45 -22.82 12.44
CA MET A 781 8.65 -22.20 11.84
C MET A 781 9.57 -23.26 11.20
N ALA A 782 9.77 -24.38 11.88
CA ALA A 782 10.61 -25.46 11.41
C ALA A 782 10.02 -26.21 10.20
N ASP A 783 8.70 -26.28 10.08
CA ASP A 783 8.01 -26.95 8.98
C ASP A 783 8.11 -26.12 7.69
N ASN A 784 7.88 -24.81 7.81
CA ASN A 784 8.07 -23.84 6.74
C ASN A 784 9.54 -23.80 6.25
N ASP A 785 10.51 -23.61 7.16
CA ASP A 785 11.95 -23.66 6.86
C ASP A 785 12.35 -24.95 6.14
N TYR A 786 11.81 -26.09 6.58
CA TYR A 786 12.11 -27.38 5.98
C TYR A 786 11.43 -27.56 4.61
N ALA A 787 10.22 -27.03 4.40
CA ALA A 787 9.56 -27.02 3.09
C ALA A 787 10.32 -26.16 2.07
N VAL A 788 10.77 -24.96 2.45
CA VAL A 788 11.68 -24.12 1.66
C VAL A 788 12.99 -24.86 1.35
N GLY A 789 13.60 -25.48 2.37
CA GLY A 789 14.82 -26.28 2.22
C GLY A 789 14.66 -27.49 1.26
N LEU A 790 13.51 -28.17 1.32
CA LEU A 790 13.17 -29.29 0.45
C LEU A 790 12.95 -28.86 -0.99
N LEU A 791 12.23 -27.75 -1.22
CA LEU A 791 12.02 -27.15 -2.55
C LEU A 791 13.36 -26.85 -3.23
N VAL A 792 14.29 -26.19 -2.51
CA VAL A 792 15.63 -25.91 -3.05
C VAL A 792 16.45 -27.19 -3.26
N GLU A 793 16.34 -28.20 -2.39
CA GLU A 793 17.00 -29.51 -2.59
C GLU A 793 16.45 -30.28 -3.80
N LYS A 794 15.13 -30.19 -4.05
CA LYS A 794 14.46 -30.85 -5.18
C LYS A 794 15.00 -30.32 -6.50
N VAL A 795 14.99 -29.00 -6.67
CA VAL A 795 15.56 -28.33 -7.86
C VAL A 795 17.06 -28.65 -7.98
N ALA A 796 17.83 -28.57 -6.89
CA ALA A 796 19.28 -28.84 -6.87
C ALA A 796 19.68 -30.27 -7.29
N ARG A 797 18.73 -31.22 -7.27
CA ARG A 797 18.90 -32.62 -7.70
C ARG A 797 18.18 -32.97 -9.00
N SER A 798 17.43 -32.02 -9.57
CA SER A 798 16.66 -32.22 -10.78
C SER A 798 17.49 -32.06 -12.04
N ARG A 799 16.88 -32.34 -13.19
CA ARG A 799 17.42 -31.98 -14.51
C ARG A 799 17.47 -30.47 -14.78
N TYR A 800 16.71 -29.67 -14.03
CA TYR A 800 16.56 -28.21 -14.19
C TYR A 800 17.51 -27.42 -13.26
N LYS A 801 18.44 -28.12 -12.61
CA LYS A 801 19.40 -27.54 -11.68
C LYS A 801 20.15 -26.34 -12.27
N ASP A 802 20.59 -26.45 -13.52
CA ASP A 802 21.51 -25.48 -14.12
C ASP A 802 20.79 -24.40 -14.99
N ASP A 803 19.44 -24.36 -14.94
CA ASP A 803 18.57 -23.39 -15.63
C ASP A 803 17.37 -22.86 -14.80
N THR A 804 17.29 -23.18 -13.50
CA THR A 804 16.24 -22.69 -12.57
C THR A 804 16.78 -21.74 -11.51
N LEU A 805 16.13 -20.58 -11.33
CA LEU A 805 16.30 -19.73 -10.15
C LEU A 805 15.12 -19.88 -9.19
N ILE A 806 15.40 -19.69 -7.90
CA ILE A 806 14.42 -19.70 -6.82
C ILE A 806 14.54 -18.37 -6.08
N PHE A 807 13.44 -17.65 -5.92
CA PHE A 807 13.33 -16.45 -5.09
C PHE A 807 12.31 -16.74 -3.99
N VAL A 808 12.66 -16.46 -2.73
CA VAL A 808 11.78 -16.55 -1.56
C VAL A 808 11.77 -15.20 -0.87
N ILE A 809 10.58 -14.66 -0.61
CA ILE A 809 10.37 -13.44 0.17
C ILE A 809 9.17 -13.63 1.12
N GLU A 810 9.05 -12.74 2.09
CA GLU A 810 7.77 -12.46 2.74
C GLU A 810 6.93 -11.51 1.85
N ASP A 811 5.63 -11.50 2.02
CA ASP A 811 4.73 -10.48 1.45
C ASP A 811 4.97 -9.09 2.08
N ASP A 812 5.17 -9.04 3.40
CA ASP A 812 5.41 -7.84 4.20
C ASP A 812 6.40 -8.08 5.38
N ALA A 813 6.55 -7.10 6.29
CA ALA A 813 7.17 -7.30 7.60
C ALA A 813 6.26 -6.92 8.81
N GLN A 814 5.05 -6.43 8.56
CA GLN A 814 3.97 -6.07 9.48
C GLN A 814 4.41 -5.41 10.80
N ALA A 815 4.67 -6.20 11.84
CA ALA A 815 5.08 -5.76 13.17
C ALA A 815 6.30 -6.52 13.70
N ALA A 816 7.04 -7.21 12.82
CA ALA A 816 8.30 -7.85 13.15
C ALA A 816 9.31 -6.78 13.57
N ALA A 817 10.01 -7.01 14.69
CA ALA A 817 10.94 -6.04 15.25
C ALA A 817 12.30 -6.08 14.52
N ASP A 818 12.74 -4.93 14.01
CA ASP A 818 14.02 -4.70 13.34
C ASP A 818 14.63 -3.34 13.74
N HIS A 819 15.96 -3.31 13.88
CA HIS A 819 16.71 -2.14 14.36
C HIS A 819 17.09 -1.11 13.29
N VAL A 820 16.81 -1.37 12.00
CA VAL A 820 17.11 -0.51 10.85
C VAL A 820 15.85 0.14 10.28
N ASP A 821 14.81 -0.64 9.96
CA ASP A 821 13.50 -0.13 9.54
C ASP A 821 12.42 -1.21 9.69
N ALA A 822 11.21 -0.81 10.10
CA ALA A 822 10.10 -1.74 10.32
C ALA A 822 9.71 -2.57 9.07
N HIS A 823 10.00 -2.11 7.85
CA HIS A 823 9.71 -2.85 6.61
C HIS A 823 10.83 -3.86 6.24
N ARG A 824 11.89 -3.98 7.04
CA ARG A 824 13.08 -4.77 6.70
C ARG A 824 12.85 -6.26 6.93
N SER A 825 12.97 -7.03 5.85
CA SER A 825 12.56 -8.43 5.79
C SER A 825 13.66 -9.30 5.17
N ILE A 826 13.42 -10.60 5.07
CA ILE A 826 14.31 -11.53 4.39
C ILE A 826 14.05 -11.54 2.88
N ALA A 827 15.10 -11.85 2.12
CA ALA A 827 14.97 -12.38 0.77
C ALA A 827 16.05 -13.44 0.56
N LEU A 828 15.67 -14.59 0.04
CA LEU A 828 16.57 -15.71 -0.24
C LEU A 828 16.55 -16.01 -1.73
N VAL A 829 17.74 -16.15 -2.33
CA VAL A 829 17.89 -16.49 -3.75
C VAL A 829 18.84 -17.67 -3.88
N ALA A 830 18.42 -18.69 -4.63
CA ALA A 830 19.20 -19.90 -4.87
C ALA A 830 19.09 -20.34 -6.33
N GLY A 831 20.13 -21.01 -6.83
CA GLY A 831 20.23 -21.44 -8.23
C GLY A 831 21.64 -21.27 -8.81
N PRO A 832 21.82 -21.48 -10.12
CA PRO A 832 23.08 -21.29 -10.81
C PRO A 832 23.37 -19.79 -10.98
N PHE A 833 24.66 -19.44 -11.11
CA PHE A 833 25.17 -18.06 -11.17
C PHE A 833 24.95 -17.21 -9.91
N VAL A 834 24.18 -17.66 -8.93
CA VAL A 834 24.03 -16.96 -7.63
C VAL A 834 25.35 -17.07 -6.86
N LYS A 835 25.88 -15.92 -6.44
CA LYS A 835 27.13 -15.83 -5.65
C LYS A 835 27.06 -16.71 -4.40
N GLN A 836 28.21 -17.25 -4.02
CA GLN A 836 28.35 -18.13 -2.86
C GLN A 836 29.12 -17.41 -1.73
N GLY A 837 28.61 -17.50 -0.50
CA GLY A 837 29.20 -16.91 0.70
C GLY A 837 29.19 -15.38 0.77
N ALA A 838 28.42 -14.70 -0.09
CA ALA A 838 28.45 -13.24 -0.22
C ALA A 838 27.55 -12.52 0.80
N VAL A 839 27.80 -11.22 0.97
CA VAL A 839 26.91 -10.29 1.68
C VAL A 839 26.70 -9.08 0.78
N ILE A 840 25.45 -8.74 0.47
CA ILE A 840 25.09 -7.62 -0.39
C ILE A 840 24.34 -6.58 0.45
N ARG A 841 24.95 -5.39 0.56
CA ARG A 841 24.46 -4.24 1.33
C ARG A 841 23.74 -3.18 0.48
N ARG A 842 23.54 -3.44 -0.82
CA ARG A 842 22.67 -2.61 -1.66
C ARG A 842 21.22 -2.77 -1.17
N ARG A 843 20.48 -1.65 -1.13
CA ARG A 843 19.03 -1.68 -0.90
C ARG A 843 18.34 -2.36 -2.08
N PHE A 844 17.59 -3.41 -1.80
CA PHE A 844 16.61 -4.00 -2.72
C PHE A 844 15.24 -4.05 -2.04
N THR A 845 14.20 -4.20 -2.84
CA THR A 845 12.81 -4.23 -2.37
C THR A 845 12.02 -5.34 -3.06
N THR A 846 10.78 -5.59 -2.65
CA THR A 846 9.84 -6.46 -3.38
C THR A 846 9.82 -6.16 -4.89
N VAL A 847 9.78 -4.87 -5.25
CA VAL A 847 9.83 -4.40 -6.64
C VAL A 847 11.13 -4.81 -7.35
N SER A 848 12.28 -4.85 -6.66
CA SER A 848 13.55 -5.35 -7.22
C SER A 848 13.51 -6.83 -7.59
N VAL A 849 12.74 -7.65 -6.86
CA VAL A 849 12.56 -9.08 -7.18
C VAL A 849 11.76 -9.21 -8.47
N LEU A 850 10.61 -8.54 -8.57
CA LEU A 850 9.77 -8.54 -9.78
C LEU A 850 10.54 -8.00 -11.00
N LYS A 851 11.30 -6.91 -10.83
CA LYS A 851 12.22 -6.36 -11.84
C LYS A 851 13.35 -7.31 -12.24
N THR A 852 13.68 -8.30 -11.41
CA THR A 852 14.65 -9.35 -11.77
C THR A 852 13.96 -10.47 -12.56
N ILE A 853 12.74 -10.86 -12.16
CA ILE A 853 11.93 -11.89 -12.84
C ILE A 853 11.54 -11.43 -14.26
N GLU A 854 11.11 -10.17 -14.44
CA GLU A 854 10.67 -9.62 -15.74
C GLU A 854 11.78 -9.59 -16.80
N GLU A 855 13.03 -9.34 -16.39
CA GLU A 855 14.17 -9.15 -17.28
C GLU A 855 14.76 -10.50 -17.69
N ILE A 856 14.72 -11.48 -16.79
CA ILE A 856 15.20 -12.85 -17.02
C ILE A 856 14.21 -13.62 -17.89
N LEU A 857 12.95 -13.76 -17.47
CA LEU A 857 11.92 -14.44 -18.27
C LEU A 857 11.47 -13.59 -19.46
N GLY A 858 11.60 -12.26 -19.33
CA GLY A 858 11.71 -11.37 -20.47
C GLY A 858 10.42 -10.72 -20.95
N PHE A 859 9.38 -10.69 -20.11
CA PHE A 859 8.08 -10.10 -20.45
C PHE A 859 8.05 -8.56 -20.35
N GLY A 860 8.93 -7.96 -19.54
CA GLY A 860 8.98 -6.51 -19.28
C GLY A 860 8.03 -6.06 -18.15
N PRO A 861 8.14 -4.80 -17.70
CA PRO A 861 7.54 -4.37 -16.43
C PRO A 861 6.01 -4.25 -16.47
N LEU A 862 5.43 -4.49 -15.31
CA LEU A 862 4.00 -4.46 -15.00
C LEU A 862 3.49 -3.02 -14.91
N CYS A 863 4.29 -2.11 -14.37
CA CYS A 863 3.90 -0.74 -14.07
C CYS A 863 5.06 0.25 -14.28
N PHE A 864 5.04 1.35 -13.54
CA PHE A 864 6.07 2.39 -13.54
C PHE A 864 7.16 2.17 -12.48
N TYR A 865 6.84 1.52 -11.35
CA TYR A 865 7.79 1.30 -10.25
C TYR A 865 8.90 0.33 -10.63
N ASP A 866 8.54 -0.81 -11.22
CA ASP A 866 9.46 -1.82 -11.72
C ASP A 866 10.23 -1.34 -12.96
N GLU A 867 9.63 -0.53 -13.84
CA GLU A 867 10.38 0.23 -14.85
C GLU A 867 11.50 1.07 -14.21
N GLY A 868 11.21 1.75 -13.10
CA GLY A 868 12.13 2.63 -12.39
C GLY A 868 13.15 1.93 -11.49
N ALA A 869 12.93 0.65 -11.14
CA ALA A 869 13.65 -0.06 -10.08
C ALA A 869 15.05 -0.59 -10.47
N GLU A 870 15.83 -0.96 -9.45
CA GLU A 870 17.09 -1.69 -9.65
C GLU A 870 16.84 -3.20 -9.70
N PRO A 871 17.24 -3.91 -10.77
CA PRO A 871 17.28 -5.37 -10.78
C PRO A 871 18.40 -5.90 -9.86
N MET A 872 18.26 -7.12 -9.36
CA MET A 872 19.16 -7.72 -8.37
C MET A 872 20.45 -8.30 -8.99
N THR A 873 21.04 -7.60 -9.97
CA THR A 873 22.24 -8.03 -10.72
C THR A 873 23.45 -8.28 -9.82
N ASP A 874 23.56 -7.56 -8.70
CA ASP A 874 24.61 -7.75 -7.69
C ASP A 874 24.59 -9.14 -7.02
N LEU A 875 23.51 -9.92 -7.12
CA LEU A 875 23.45 -11.31 -6.64
C LEU A 875 24.30 -12.27 -7.49
N PHE A 876 24.55 -11.94 -8.76
CA PHE A 876 25.01 -12.91 -9.75
C PHE A 876 26.49 -12.75 -10.11
N ASP A 877 27.13 -13.89 -10.39
CA ASP A 877 28.47 -14.02 -10.93
C ASP A 877 28.43 -15.03 -12.10
N PRO A 878 28.77 -14.63 -13.35
CA PRO A 878 28.89 -15.54 -14.49
C PRO A 878 29.79 -16.77 -14.27
N ALA A 879 30.76 -16.71 -13.35
CA ALA A 879 31.62 -17.84 -13.01
C ALA A 879 30.97 -18.83 -12.02
N ALA A 880 29.95 -18.41 -11.25
CA ALA A 880 29.32 -19.20 -10.19
C ALA A 880 28.24 -20.18 -10.70
N SER A 881 28.46 -20.82 -11.86
CA SER A 881 27.44 -21.68 -12.50
C SER A 881 27.11 -22.96 -11.73
N SER A 882 28.05 -23.49 -10.94
CA SER A 882 27.87 -24.73 -10.18
C SER A 882 27.48 -24.46 -8.72
N TRP A 883 26.30 -24.93 -8.34
CA TRP A 883 25.76 -24.87 -6.99
C TRP A 883 25.34 -26.26 -6.48
N SER A 884 24.99 -26.36 -5.19
CA SER A 884 24.33 -27.55 -4.64
C SER A 884 23.61 -27.21 -3.33
N TYR A 885 22.47 -27.87 -3.09
CA TYR A 885 21.75 -27.80 -1.83
C TYR A 885 21.40 -29.20 -1.29
N ARG A 886 21.16 -29.25 0.02
CA ARG A 886 20.66 -30.40 0.76
C ARG A 886 20.01 -29.86 2.02
N ALA A 887 18.74 -30.18 2.24
CA ALA A 887 17.99 -29.77 3.40
C ALA A 887 18.53 -30.42 4.68
N VAL A 888 18.22 -29.77 5.79
CA VAL A 888 18.46 -30.24 7.15
C VAL A 888 17.09 -30.36 7.81
N VAL A 889 16.73 -31.54 8.33
CA VAL A 889 15.52 -31.68 9.16
C VAL A 889 15.75 -30.89 10.46
N PRO A 890 14.95 -29.85 10.77
CA PRO A 890 15.14 -29.08 12.00
C PRO A 890 14.78 -29.91 13.23
N ALA A 891 15.36 -29.56 14.38
CA ALA A 891 15.25 -30.38 15.59
C ALA A 891 13.81 -30.50 16.13
N ALA A 892 12.97 -29.47 15.95
CA ALA A 892 11.57 -29.49 16.36
C ALA A 892 10.74 -30.53 15.59
N LEU A 893 10.97 -30.70 14.28
CA LEU A 893 10.21 -31.67 13.46
C LEU A 893 10.42 -33.13 13.91
N LEU A 894 11.52 -33.43 14.60
CA LEU A 894 11.79 -34.77 15.17
C LEU A 894 10.84 -35.16 16.33
N GLN A 895 9.96 -34.26 16.77
CA GLN A 895 8.90 -34.53 17.75
C GLN A 895 7.50 -34.63 17.13
N THR A 896 7.32 -34.13 15.90
CA THR A 896 6.06 -34.17 15.14
C THR A 896 5.76 -35.58 14.62
N ASP A 897 4.56 -35.82 14.10
CA ASP A 897 4.19 -37.05 13.39
C ASP A 897 4.56 -37.05 11.89
N LEU A 898 5.00 -35.90 11.34
CA LEU A 898 5.45 -35.78 9.95
C LEU A 898 6.48 -36.87 9.57
N PRO A 899 6.46 -37.39 8.33
CA PRO A 899 7.36 -38.44 7.87
C PRO A 899 8.78 -37.93 7.52
N VAL A 900 9.39 -37.17 8.44
CA VAL A 900 10.74 -36.62 8.30
C VAL A 900 11.84 -37.61 8.71
N GLY A 901 12.98 -37.56 8.02
CA GLY A 901 14.09 -38.50 8.24
C GLY A 901 14.99 -38.14 9.43
N GLY A 902 14.94 -38.91 10.51
CA GLY A 902 15.85 -38.74 11.65
C GLY A 902 15.58 -39.70 12.80
N LYS A 903 16.36 -39.57 13.89
CA LYS A 903 16.03 -40.23 15.17
C LYS A 903 15.13 -39.31 15.98
N LYS A 904 13.86 -39.68 16.18
CA LYS A 904 12.94 -38.93 17.05
C LYS A 904 13.51 -38.84 18.48
N GLY A 905 13.37 -37.67 19.10
CA GLY A 905 13.76 -37.44 20.51
C GLY A 905 15.24 -37.14 20.81
N ALA A 906 16.05 -36.73 19.84
CA ALA A 906 17.52 -36.55 20.00
C ALA A 906 18.07 -35.12 19.78
N GLY A 907 17.21 -34.09 19.80
CA GLY A 907 17.61 -32.68 19.61
C GLY A 907 16.98 -31.74 20.65
N ALA A 908 17.33 -30.45 20.56
CA ALA A 908 16.57 -29.40 21.24
C ALA A 908 15.21 -29.28 20.54
N GLY A 909 14.18 -29.89 21.13
CA GLY A 909 12.82 -29.87 20.61
C GLY A 909 12.11 -28.54 20.86
N ALA A 910 10.79 -28.52 20.67
CA ALA A 910 9.95 -27.45 21.16
C ALA A 910 10.20 -27.25 22.67
N ARG A 911 10.42 -26.01 23.08
CA ARG A 911 10.67 -25.62 24.47
C ARG A 911 9.37 -25.64 25.27
N HIS A 912 8.27 -25.38 24.58
CA HIS A 912 6.91 -25.34 25.09
C HIS A 912 6.03 -26.34 24.33
N ASP A 913 4.92 -26.75 24.94
CA ASP A 913 3.91 -27.59 24.31
C ASP A 913 2.80 -26.73 23.67
N SER A 914 1.93 -27.37 22.89
CA SER A 914 0.74 -26.71 22.32
C SER A 914 -0.18 -26.15 23.40
N ALA A 915 -0.27 -26.78 24.57
CA ALA A 915 -1.05 -26.26 25.71
C ALA A 915 -0.52 -24.91 26.24
N PHE A 916 0.80 -24.69 26.25
CA PHE A 916 1.40 -23.39 26.57
C PHE A 916 1.09 -22.35 25.50
N TRP A 917 1.29 -22.67 24.21
CA TRP A 917 1.05 -21.71 23.13
C TRP A 917 -0.43 -21.38 22.99
N GLU A 918 -1.32 -22.35 23.11
CA GLU A 918 -2.77 -22.17 23.22
C GLU A 918 -3.15 -21.25 24.40
N LYS A 919 -2.50 -21.41 25.57
CA LYS A 919 -2.75 -20.53 26.72
C LYS A 919 -2.23 -19.09 26.51
N LEU A 920 -1.22 -18.90 25.65
CA LEU A 920 -0.57 -17.60 25.42
C LEU A 920 -1.14 -16.86 24.19
N LEU A 921 -1.64 -17.60 23.20
CA LEU A 921 -2.07 -17.11 21.88
C LEU A 921 -3.50 -17.52 21.48
N GLY A 922 -4.15 -18.49 22.13
CA GLY A 922 -5.48 -19.01 21.75
C GLY A 922 -6.66 -18.04 21.97
N GLY A 923 -6.39 -16.76 22.23
CA GLY A 923 -7.36 -15.66 22.15
C GLY A 923 -7.11 -14.71 20.98
N GLN A 924 -6.22 -15.09 20.05
CA GLN A 924 -6.00 -14.43 18.76
C GLN A 924 -6.87 -15.08 17.68
N ASP A 925 -7.20 -14.34 16.62
CA ASP A 925 -7.91 -14.89 15.47
C ASP A 925 -6.93 -15.39 14.40
N PHE A 926 -6.87 -16.71 14.21
CA PHE A 926 -6.10 -17.38 13.16
C PHE A 926 -7.03 -17.98 12.07
N SER A 927 -8.21 -17.39 11.85
CA SER A 927 -9.18 -17.83 10.82
C SER A 927 -8.87 -17.33 9.41
N ASP A 928 -7.84 -16.53 9.25
CA ASP A 928 -7.41 -15.86 8.02
C ASP A 928 -5.99 -15.33 8.22
N ALA A 929 -5.37 -14.77 7.18
CA ALA A 929 -4.16 -13.97 7.35
C ALA A 929 -4.47 -12.69 8.16
N ASP A 930 -3.48 -12.15 8.86
CA ASP A 930 -3.46 -10.77 9.36
C ASP A 930 -4.55 -10.33 10.38
N ARG A 931 -5.43 -11.23 10.85
CA ARG A 931 -6.42 -10.95 11.91
C ARG A 931 -5.86 -10.93 13.33
N LEU A 932 -4.53 -10.87 13.48
CA LEU A 932 -3.82 -10.91 14.75
C LEU A 932 -3.65 -9.52 15.40
N ASP A 933 -3.63 -9.47 16.73
CA ASP A 933 -2.93 -8.40 17.45
C ASP A 933 -1.42 -8.71 17.35
N SER A 934 -0.83 -8.25 16.24
CA SER A 934 0.58 -8.46 15.89
C SER A 934 1.54 -7.92 16.96
N GLU A 935 1.12 -6.93 17.75
CA GLU A 935 1.91 -6.37 18.85
C GLU A 935 1.91 -7.31 20.07
N GLN A 936 0.76 -7.88 20.46
CA GLN A 936 0.69 -8.96 21.45
C GLN A 936 1.41 -10.22 20.96
N PHE A 937 1.19 -10.62 19.72
CA PHE A 937 1.75 -11.82 19.10
C PHE A 937 3.28 -11.81 19.11
N ASN A 938 3.94 -10.80 18.53
CA ASN A 938 5.41 -10.73 18.50
C ASN A 938 6.06 -10.71 19.90
N ARG A 939 5.34 -10.24 20.93
CA ARG A 939 5.79 -10.34 22.33
C ARG A 939 5.56 -11.71 22.95
N ALA A 940 4.45 -12.38 22.63
CA ALA A 940 4.23 -13.77 23.02
C ALA A 940 5.32 -14.69 22.43
N LEU A 941 5.67 -14.50 21.14
CA LEU A 941 6.83 -15.15 20.52
C LEU A 941 8.11 -14.90 21.32
N ARG A 942 8.46 -13.63 21.57
CA ARG A 942 9.67 -13.29 22.37
C ARG A 942 9.64 -13.87 23.78
N PHE A 943 8.47 -13.93 24.43
CA PHE A 943 8.33 -14.50 25.77
C PHE A 943 8.55 -16.01 25.80
N GLY A 944 7.89 -16.77 24.91
CA GLY A 944 8.07 -18.22 24.80
C GLY A 944 9.46 -18.62 24.31
N LEU A 945 10.06 -17.85 23.38
CA LEU A 945 11.33 -18.20 22.76
C LEU A 945 12.57 -17.69 23.53
N SER A 946 12.51 -16.58 24.29
CA SER A 946 13.70 -16.01 24.95
C SER A 946 14.23 -16.82 26.15
N GLY A 947 15.51 -17.21 26.09
CA GLY A 947 16.06 -18.41 26.73
C GLY A 947 16.33 -18.41 28.25
N ARG A 948 15.48 -17.81 29.10
CA ARG A 948 15.55 -18.07 30.56
C ARG A 948 14.70 -19.28 30.92
N ARG A 949 15.36 -20.37 31.36
CA ARG A 949 14.72 -21.42 32.16
C ARG A 949 14.15 -20.78 33.43
N SER A 950 12.82 -20.68 33.53
CA SER A 950 12.18 -20.41 34.80
C SER A 950 12.35 -21.64 35.69
N SER A 951 13.07 -21.49 36.80
CA SER A 951 13.00 -22.43 37.92
C SER A 951 11.57 -22.36 38.47
N ARG A 952 10.73 -23.32 38.06
CA ARG A 952 9.30 -23.50 38.38
C ARG A 952 8.73 -22.48 39.38
N PRO A 953 7.85 -21.54 38.95
CA PRO A 953 6.84 -21.05 39.87
C PRO A 953 5.92 -22.23 40.19
N THR A 954 6.03 -22.76 41.41
CA THR A 954 5.01 -23.69 41.92
C THR A 954 3.72 -22.90 42.10
N PHE A 955 2.69 -23.23 41.34
CA PHE A 955 1.33 -22.81 41.69
C PHE A 955 1.03 -23.30 43.11
N ARG A 956 0.90 -22.36 44.04
CA ARG A 956 0.19 -22.55 45.30
C ARG A 956 -1.05 -21.68 45.22
N GLU A 957 -2.19 -22.33 45.38
CA GLU A 957 -3.46 -21.65 45.61
C GLU A 957 -3.36 -20.89 46.93
N ALA A 958 -3.62 -19.59 46.87
CA ALA A 958 -3.87 -18.72 48.00
C ALA A 958 -4.75 -17.59 47.46
N GLY A 959 -6.04 -17.64 47.76
CA GLY A 959 -6.99 -16.60 47.37
C GLY A 959 -7.35 -15.70 48.54
N GLU A 960 -7.60 -14.44 48.22
CA GLU A 960 -8.50 -13.50 48.91
C GLU A 960 -8.95 -12.43 47.90
#